data_AF-A0A9D7PGZ3-F1
#
_entry.id   AF-A0A9D7PGZ3-F1
#
_cell.length_a   1.000
_cell.length_b   1.000
_cell.length_c   1.000
_cell.angle_alpha   90.00
_cell.angle_beta   90.00
_cell.angle_gamma   90.00
#
_symmetry.space_group_name_H-M   'P 1'
#
loop_
_entity.id
_entity.type
_entity.pdbx_description
1 polymer ?
#
loop_
_entity_poly.entity_id
_entity_poly.type
_entity_poly.pdbx_seq_one_letter_code
_entity_poly.pdbx_strand_id
1 'polypeptide(L)'
;MTPGKPPFALDTEAEKRLVAACRVGGVAHVAELHPAERAVHPRLIRWLCEQSANRDIVSVRGIRLDGARIDGDLDLDGLDIATPLWLDNCQIGRIDLQAATIAGDISMDGSSFTGVDADRARIGGRWFMNGAKVKGRLNINSAVLNGQFNANGASFDNAEGDAIHAHDVKAAAWFMNGAKVKGRLNINSAVLDGPFSANGATFDNEEGDAIRAHDVKAAAWFMNDAKVKGRLNINSAVLNGQFNANGATFDNEEGDAIRAQGVKAAAWFMNGVKVRGRLAINSAVLNGQFNANGATFDNVGGDAILAQGVKAAAWFVRDAKVKGRLAINSAVLDGPFSASGASFDNVGGDAIYAQGARAADWFMNDAKVRGRLAINSAVLDGQFNANGATFDNAEGDAIHAQDAKSTGWFMDDAKVKGRLNINSAVLNGQFNANGATFDNAEGDAIHAQGAKSTGWFMRATVLKGTFAFFGGQCDYVDLTTSRLASPASKLSIICVHAKIGRLCLPNTPPQGGIDLSRATIDTIEDHRSGWPAPCEPGEPDGHRARLILDGTTYENLEFPDGDDERNGVSDAREREWGDAPRPPRSCPGQGMVSGVVAKSPPGLRGEIWQRRVRWLMSQGPDELHHRFNPQPWKQLERTLVKMGYEQDARHIAVERHAMQRRADHHGLRRSFSLLLHILADYGFNPWKTVGWSLAMILLCGFLFASMGGCGWNCTIQDGSSVGDFFAVGAGNVFYDAPAQKTYPSSTAGSIRSISSSHPQPWNGRFLAAAQRVAVPDHRDRAVRRCLPCRALGVGVCRTADAG
;
A
#
# COMPACT_ATOMS: atom_id res chain seq x y z
N MET A 1 -9.04 0.82 85.23
CA MET A 1 -9.96 1.10 84.11
C MET A 1 -11.05 0.06 84.13
N THR A 2 -12.32 0.43 84.19
CA THR A 2 -13.42 -0.53 84.01
C THR A 2 -13.44 -0.98 82.54
N PRO A 3 -13.38 -2.28 82.24
CA PRO A 3 -13.57 -2.75 80.86
C PRO A 3 -14.94 -2.26 80.35
N GLY A 4 -15.00 -1.75 79.12
CA GLY A 4 -16.27 -1.34 78.52
C GLY A 4 -16.62 0.15 78.56
N LYS A 5 -15.78 1.02 79.17
CA LYS A 5 -16.03 2.47 79.27
C LYS A 5 -14.85 3.28 78.70
N PRO A 6 -15.10 4.31 77.86
CA PRO A 6 -14.05 5.16 77.33
C PRO A 6 -13.25 5.86 78.44
N PRO A 7 -11.92 6.04 78.27
CA PRO A 7 -11.05 6.68 79.27
C PRO A 7 -11.23 8.21 79.36
N PHE A 8 -12.19 8.78 78.62
CA PHE A 8 -12.51 10.21 78.55
C PHE A 8 -14.04 10.40 78.59
N ALA A 9 -14.47 11.64 78.86
CA ALA A 9 -15.89 12.02 78.81
C ALA A 9 -16.41 11.99 77.37
N LEU A 10 -17.69 11.62 77.22
CA LEU A 10 -18.43 11.71 75.97
C LEU A 10 -19.18 13.04 76.01
N ASP A 11 -18.68 14.01 75.24
CA ASP A 11 -19.05 15.42 75.35
C ASP A 11 -20.26 15.76 74.46
N THR A 12 -20.52 14.96 73.43
CA THR A 12 -21.62 15.19 72.46
C THR A 12 -22.60 14.03 72.38
N GLU A 13 -23.81 14.31 71.88
CA GLU A 13 -24.82 13.28 71.65
C GLU A 13 -24.40 12.29 70.54
N ALA A 14 -23.62 12.73 69.54
CA ALA A 14 -23.07 11.85 68.51
C ALA A 14 -22.12 10.79 69.09
N GLU A 15 -21.26 11.16 70.04
CA GLU A 15 -20.32 10.24 70.70
C GLU A 15 -21.05 9.17 71.53
N LYS A 16 -22.13 9.56 72.24
CA LYS A 16 -22.97 8.62 73.00
C LYS A 16 -23.70 7.64 72.09
N ARG A 17 -24.29 8.13 70.99
CA ARG A 17 -24.95 7.29 69.98
C ARG A 17 -23.99 6.33 69.30
N LEU A 18 -22.76 6.75 69.02
CA LEU A 18 -21.73 5.91 68.42
C LEU A 18 -21.38 4.72 69.33
N VAL A 19 -21.08 4.97 70.61
CA VAL A 19 -20.77 3.89 71.57
C VAL A 19 -21.96 2.93 71.74
N ALA A 20 -23.19 3.45 71.78
CA ALA A 20 -24.38 2.62 71.86
C ALA A 20 -24.58 1.76 70.59
N ALA A 21 -24.36 2.33 69.41
CA ALA A 21 -24.46 1.64 68.13
C ALA A 21 -23.40 0.53 67.99
N CYS A 22 -22.16 0.77 68.43
CA CYS A 22 -21.09 -0.23 68.43
C CYS A 22 -21.45 -1.48 69.24
N ARG A 23 -22.11 -1.32 70.40
CA ARG A 23 -22.54 -2.43 71.26
C ARG A 23 -23.62 -3.31 70.63
N VAL A 24 -24.53 -2.70 69.87
CA VAL A 24 -25.65 -3.40 69.23
C VAL A 24 -25.30 -3.86 67.79
N GLY A 25 -24.21 -3.35 67.22
CA GLY A 25 -23.86 -3.55 65.82
C GLY A 25 -24.81 -2.82 64.86
N GLY A 26 -25.30 -1.65 65.28
CA GLY A 26 -26.16 -0.76 64.50
C GLY A 26 -25.38 0.37 63.83
N VAL A 27 -26.08 1.24 63.10
CA VAL A 27 -25.52 2.45 62.49
C VAL A 27 -25.83 3.65 63.37
N ALA A 28 -24.82 4.46 63.69
CA ALA A 28 -25.02 5.72 64.41
C ALA A 28 -25.39 6.83 63.42
N HIS A 29 -26.69 6.99 63.16
CA HIS A 29 -27.21 8.11 62.37
C HIS A 29 -27.23 9.38 63.22
N VAL A 30 -26.40 10.36 62.85
CA VAL A 30 -26.27 11.65 63.55
C VAL A 30 -26.56 12.84 62.64
N ALA A 31 -26.90 12.60 61.38
CA ALA A 31 -27.24 13.63 60.39
C ALA A 31 -28.45 14.50 60.77
N GLU A 32 -29.34 14.00 61.62
CA GLU A 32 -30.54 14.70 62.12
C GLU A 32 -30.27 15.55 63.37
N LEU A 33 -29.13 15.38 64.03
CA LEU A 33 -28.77 16.17 65.21
C LEU A 33 -28.46 17.63 64.85
N HIS A 34 -28.50 18.54 65.82
CA HIS A 34 -28.02 19.91 65.60
C HIS A 34 -26.52 19.90 65.26
N PRO A 35 -25.99 20.75 64.35
CA PRO A 35 -24.60 20.69 63.90
C PRO A 35 -23.53 20.69 65.01
N ALA A 36 -23.80 21.32 66.15
CA ALA A 36 -22.90 21.32 67.31
C ALA A 36 -22.81 19.95 68.00
N GLU A 37 -23.89 19.16 67.97
CA GLU A 37 -23.97 17.82 68.58
C GLU A 37 -23.50 16.70 67.63
N ARG A 38 -23.16 17.05 66.37
CA ARG A 38 -22.61 16.12 65.38
C ARG A 38 -21.11 15.90 65.52
N ALA A 39 -20.44 16.66 66.40
CA ALA A 39 -19.01 16.59 66.60
C ALA A 39 -18.62 15.29 67.30
N VAL A 40 -17.65 14.57 66.75
CA VAL A 40 -17.06 13.36 67.35
C VAL A 40 -15.56 13.55 67.44
N HIS A 41 -14.98 13.39 68.63
CA HIS A 41 -13.53 13.52 68.77
C HIS A 41 -12.80 12.33 68.12
N PRO A 42 -11.71 12.57 67.36
CA PRO A 42 -10.93 11.51 66.71
C PRO A 42 -10.41 10.43 67.69
N ARG A 43 -10.07 10.84 68.92
CA ARG A 43 -9.61 9.93 69.99
C ARG A 43 -10.62 8.83 70.34
N LEU A 44 -11.93 9.10 70.19
CA LEU A 44 -12.96 8.10 70.43
C LEU A 44 -12.94 7.02 69.36
N ILE A 45 -12.82 7.42 68.10
CA ILE A 45 -12.80 6.48 66.97
C ILE A 45 -11.52 5.64 67.02
N ARG A 46 -10.35 6.25 67.26
CA ARG A 46 -9.10 5.51 67.46
C ARG A 46 -9.23 4.48 68.57
N TRP A 47 -9.73 4.89 69.74
CA TRP A 47 -9.93 3.98 70.87
C TRP A 47 -10.87 2.82 70.49
N LEU A 48 -12.00 3.09 69.82
CA LEU A 48 -12.91 2.03 69.36
C LEU A 48 -12.23 1.04 68.39
N CYS A 49 -11.26 1.49 67.59
CA CYS A 49 -10.49 0.64 66.68
C CYS A 49 -9.40 -0.20 67.38
N GLU A 50 -8.93 0.19 68.57
CA GLU A 50 -7.90 -0.53 69.33
C GLU A 50 -8.45 -1.83 69.96
N GLN A 51 -8.18 -2.96 69.31
CA GLN A 51 -8.68 -4.29 69.72
C GLN A 51 -8.25 -4.72 71.13
N SER A 52 -7.07 -4.32 71.58
CA SER A 52 -6.53 -4.72 72.89
C SER A 52 -7.35 -4.18 74.07
N ALA A 53 -8.17 -3.14 73.85
CA ALA A 53 -8.95 -2.50 74.89
C ALA A 53 -10.46 -2.79 74.82
N ASN A 54 -11.02 -3.04 73.62
CA ASN A 54 -12.46 -2.83 73.36
C ASN A 54 -13.21 -3.97 72.64
N ARG A 55 -12.64 -5.18 72.61
CA ARG A 55 -13.21 -6.36 71.94
C ARG A 55 -14.65 -6.70 72.38
N ASP A 56 -15.01 -6.40 73.62
CA ASP A 56 -16.34 -6.69 74.18
C ASP A 56 -17.39 -5.59 73.88
N ILE A 57 -16.96 -4.45 73.33
CA ILE A 57 -17.84 -3.29 73.03
C ILE A 57 -18.21 -3.26 71.55
N VAL A 58 -17.26 -3.57 70.67
CA VAL A 58 -17.46 -3.44 69.23
C VAL A 58 -17.99 -4.76 68.67
N SER A 59 -19.23 -4.73 68.20
CA SER A 59 -19.83 -5.85 67.46
C SER A 59 -19.00 -6.25 66.25
N VAL A 60 -19.08 -7.52 65.85
CA VAL A 60 -18.49 -8.04 64.59
C VAL A 60 -18.92 -7.27 63.34
N ARG A 61 -20.04 -6.53 63.39
CA ARG A 61 -20.52 -5.65 62.30
C ARG A 61 -19.68 -4.39 62.11
N GLY A 62 -18.79 -4.10 63.05
CA GLY A 62 -17.84 -3.00 63.01
C GLY A 62 -18.40 -1.65 63.45
N ILE A 63 -17.61 -0.62 63.15
CA ILE A 63 -17.90 0.77 63.52
C ILE A 63 -18.64 1.41 62.36
N ARG A 64 -19.83 1.97 62.60
CA ARG A 64 -20.68 2.56 61.56
C ARG A 64 -21.22 3.91 62.00
N LEU A 65 -20.74 4.98 61.37
CA LEU A 65 -21.08 6.36 61.67
C LEU A 65 -21.57 7.04 60.40
N ASP A 66 -22.71 7.72 60.50
CA ASP A 66 -23.35 8.40 59.37
C ASP A 66 -23.70 9.85 59.71
N GLY A 67 -23.15 10.80 58.95
CA GLY A 67 -23.46 12.23 59.04
C GLY A 67 -22.71 13.02 60.13
N ALA A 68 -21.61 12.48 60.65
CA ALA A 68 -20.85 13.09 61.74
C ALA A 68 -19.82 14.13 61.27
N ARG A 69 -19.41 15.03 62.15
CA ARG A 69 -18.24 15.90 61.97
C ARG A 69 -17.14 15.44 62.90
N ILE A 70 -16.01 14.99 62.37
CA ILE A 70 -14.85 14.58 63.15
C ILE A 70 -13.95 15.80 63.30
N ASP A 71 -13.90 16.35 64.51
CA ASP A 71 -13.18 17.59 64.81
C ASP A 71 -11.68 17.27 65.01
N GLY A 72 -10.93 17.26 63.90
CA GLY A 72 -9.48 17.06 63.86
C GLY A 72 -9.03 15.91 62.96
N ASP A 73 -7.75 15.57 63.04
CA ASP A 73 -7.14 14.47 62.30
C ASP A 73 -7.39 13.13 63.01
N LEU A 74 -7.79 12.13 62.23
CA LEU A 74 -8.04 10.76 62.69
C LEU A 74 -6.82 9.90 62.42
N ASP A 75 -6.05 9.68 63.46
CA ASP A 75 -4.87 8.82 63.44
C ASP A 75 -5.26 7.37 63.79
N LEU A 76 -5.08 6.47 62.83
CA LEU A 76 -5.23 5.02 62.91
C LEU A 76 -3.96 4.29 62.43
N ASP A 77 -2.81 4.96 62.46
CA ASP A 77 -1.51 4.42 62.03
C ASP A 77 -1.16 3.13 62.79
N GLY A 78 -0.73 2.12 62.02
CA GLY A 78 -0.25 0.83 62.52
C GLY A 78 -1.28 -0.02 63.26
N LEU A 79 -2.58 0.35 63.22
CA LEU A 79 -3.62 -0.39 63.94
C LEU A 79 -4.08 -1.63 63.17
N ASP A 80 -4.26 -2.72 63.90
CA ASP A 80 -4.98 -3.91 63.42
C ASP A 80 -6.46 -3.79 63.82
N ILE A 81 -7.34 -3.59 62.86
CA ILE A 81 -8.79 -3.43 63.02
C ILE A 81 -9.50 -4.69 62.50
N ALA A 82 -10.01 -5.53 63.41
CA ALA A 82 -10.64 -6.81 63.07
C ALA A 82 -12.05 -6.67 62.45
N THR A 83 -12.62 -5.48 62.48
CA THR A 83 -14.00 -5.22 62.05
C THR A 83 -14.06 -4.20 60.91
N PRO A 84 -15.14 -4.17 60.11
CA PRO A 84 -15.36 -3.12 59.12
C PRO A 84 -15.41 -1.71 59.73
N LEU A 85 -15.03 -0.70 58.95
CA LEU A 85 -15.05 0.72 59.34
C LEU A 85 -15.87 1.53 58.34
N TRP A 86 -17.05 2.01 58.74
CA TRP A 86 -17.94 2.83 57.91
C TRP A 86 -18.08 4.23 58.51
N LEU A 87 -17.65 5.23 57.74
CA LEU A 87 -17.67 6.65 58.06
C LEU A 87 -18.34 7.38 56.88
N ASP A 88 -19.65 7.20 56.75
CA ASP A 88 -20.44 7.68 55.60
C ASP A 88 -21.00 9.08 55.87
N ASN A 89 -21.11 9.90 54.83
CA ASN A 89 -21.59 11.30 54.88
C ASN A 89 -20.93 12.15 55.97
N CYS A 90 -19.69 11.82 56.35
CA CYS A 90 -18.97 12.45 57.44
C CYS A 90 -18.06 13.57 56.92
N GLN A 91 -17.83 14.58 57.75
CA GLN A 91 -16.81 15.61 57.52
C GLN A 91 -15.60 15.30 58.39
N ILE A 92 -14.47 15.01 57.77
CA ILE A 92 -13.27 14.51 58.46
C ILE A 92 -12.08 15.38 58.08
N GLY A 93 -11.19 15.63 59.04
CA GLY A 93 -9.88 16.26 58.82
C GLY A 93 -8.99 15.40 57.92
N ARG A 94 -7.75 15.15 58.33
CA ARG A 94 -6.89 14.15 57.69
C ARG A 94 -7.16 12.78 58.31
N ILE A 95 -7.16 11.73 57.51
CA ILE A 95 -7.13 10.36 58.02
C ILE A 95 -5.74 9.77 57.80
N ASP A 96 -5.17 9.20 58.85
CA ASP A 96 -3.94 8.42 58.79
C ASP A 96 -4.24 6.94 59.04
N LEU A 97 -3.97 6.11 58.05
CA LEU A 97 -4.14 4.65 58.00
C LEU A 97 -2.83 4.00 57.57
N GLN A 98 -1.69 4.70 57.73
CA GLN A 98 -0.40 4.16 57.36
C GLN A 98 -0.16 2.81 58.06
N ALA A 99 0.28 1.81 57.29
CA ALA A 99 0.53 0.45 57.75
C ALA A 99 -0.62 -0.25 58.52
N ALA A 100 -1.85 0.29 58.49
CA ALA A 100 -3.00 -0.26 59.19
C ALA A 100 -3.51 -1.53 58.50
N THR A 101 -3.99 -2.49 59.28
CA THR A 101 -4.63 -3.71 58.76
C THR A 101 -6.10 -3.70 59.13
N ILE A 102 -6.99 -3.57 58.15
CA ILE A 102 -8.44 -3.67 58.34
C ILE A 102 -8.90 -5.01 57.78
N ALA A 103 -9.47 -5.89 58.61
CA ALA A 103 -9.90 -7.21 58.16
C ALA A 103 -11.14 -7.17 57.24
N GLY A 104 -11.99 -6.14 57.37
CA GLY A 104 -13.25 -6.00 56.66
C GLY A 104 -13.29 -4.92 55.57
N ASP A 105 -14.50 -4.54 55.19
CA ASP A 105 -14.77 -3.44 54.26
C ASP A 105 -14.55 -2.07 54.95
N ILE A 106 -14.10 -1.09 54.18
CA ILE A 106 -14.03 0.31 54.59
C ILE A 106 -14.99 1.13 53.72
N SER A 107 -15.90 1.88 54.35
CA SER A 107 -16.89 2.73 53.67
C SER A 107 -16.71 4.18 54.10
N MET A 108 -16.68 5.06 53.11
CA MET A 108 -16.44 6.49 53.22
C MET A 108 -17.32 7.23 52.20
N ASP A 109 -18.50 6.67 51.92
CA ASP A 109 -19.37 7.16 50.86
C ASP A 109 -19.96 8.51 51.24
N GLY A 110 -19.94 9.47 50.31
CA GLY A 110 -20.43 10.83 50.52
C GLY A 110 -19.61 11.70 51.48
N SER A 111 -18.53 11.17 52.05
CA SER A 111 -17.71 11.86 53.06
C SER A 111 -16.74 12.86 52.45
N SER A 112 -16.35 13.87 53.23
CA SER A 112 -15.36 14.88 52.82
C SER A 112 -14.10 14.81 53.68
N PHE A 113 -12.94 14.86 53.03
CA PHE A 113 -11.61 14.70 53.63
C PHE A 113 -10.71 15.86 53.24
N THR A 114 -9.84 16.28 54.15
CA THR A 114 -8.72 17.18 53.81
C THR A 114 -7.54 16.41 53.21
N GLY A 115 -7.38 15.13 53.57
CA GLY A 115 -6.39 14.20 53.01
C GLY A 115 -6.57 12.81 53.61
N VAL A 116 -6.11 11.78 52.91
CA VAL A 116 -6.15 10.39 53.37
C VAL A 116 -4.81 9.75 53.08
N ASP A 117 -4.10 9.34 54.12
CA ASP A 117 -2.87 8.56 54.00
C ASP A 117 -3.14 7.11 54.41
N ALA A 118 -2.92 6.18 53.50
CA ALA A 118 -3.08 4.75 53.68
C ALA A 118 -1.89 4.01 53.03
N ASP A 119 -0.70 4.61 53.10
CA ASP A 119 0.55 3.98 52.65
C ASP A 119 0.73 2.62 53.33
N ARG A 120 0.92 1.57 52.52
CA ARG A 120 1.09 0.17 52.95
C ARG A 120 -0.07 -0.40 53.77
N ALA A 121 -1.25 0.24 53.72
CA ALA A 121 -2.44 -0.28 54.38
C ALA A 121 -2.86 -1.63 53.76
N ARG A 122 -3.40 -2.52 54.59
CA ARG A 122 -3.98 -3.80 54.16
C ARG A 122 -5.47 -3.80 54.46
N ILE A 123 -6.28 -3.87 53.42
CA ILE A 123 -7.74 -3.90 53.53
C ILE A 123 -8.21 -5.28 53.05
N GLY A 124 -8.74 -6.07 53.97
CA GLY A 124 -9.26 -7.41 53.71
C GLY A 124 -10.54 -7.44 52.89
N GLY A 125 -11.27 -6.32 52.84
CA GLY A 125 -12.50 -6.14 52.06
C GLY A 125 -12.39 -5.11 50.93
N ARG A 126 -13.55 -4.55 50.57
CA ARG A 126 -13.72 -3.46 49.59
C ARG A 126 -13.54 -2.10 50.24
N TRP A 127 -13.10 -1.12 49.45
CA TRP A 127 -13.06 0.28 49.85
C TRP A 127 -14.07 1.09 49.03
N PHE A 128 -15.06 1.65 49.71
CA PHE A 128 -16.06 2.55 49.14
C PHE A 128 -15.77 4.01 49.48
N MET A 129 -15.70 4.85 48.46
CA MET A 129 -15.54 6.31 48.48
C MET A 129 -16.44 6.95 47.40
N ASN A 130 -17.61 6.37 47.12
CA ASN A 130 -18.53 6.88 46.12
C ASN A 130 -19.04 8.27 46.55
N GLY A 131 -18.97 9.25 45.65
CA GLY A 131 -19.36 10.63 45.94
C GLY A 131 -18.49 11.35 46.97
N ALA A 132 -17.37 10.75 47.42
CA ALA A 132 -16.47 11.36 48.39
C ALA A 132 -15.77 12.60 47.81
N LYS A 133 -15.39 13.53 48.68
CA LYS A 133 -14.68 14.76 48.31
C LYS A 133 -13.35 14.85 49.05
N VAL A 134 -12.23 14.71 48.36
CA VAL A 134 -10.88 14.83 48.94
C VAL A 134 -10.24 16.12 48.43
N LYS A 135 -9.98 17.08 49.33
CA LYS A 135 -9.35 18.38 49.00
C LYS A 135 -7.81 18.37 49.04
N GLY A 136 -7.22 17.20 49.25
CA GLY A 136 -5.78 17.00 49.26
C GLY A 136 -5.45 15.66 48.63
N ARG A 137 -4.30 15.09 49.01
CA ARG A 137 -3.84 13.82 48.47
C ARG A 137 -4.57 12.62 49.10
N LEU A 138 -5.01 11.69 48.26
CA LEU A 138 -5.27 10.30 48.63
C LEU A 138 -4.00 9.48 48.37
N ASN A 139 -3.32 9.05 49.42
CA ASN A 139 -2.13 8.21 49.34
C ASN A 139 -2.49 6.76 49.65
N ILE A 140 -2.48 5.88 48.66
CA ILE A 140 -2.68 4.42 48.79
C ILE A 140 -1.46 3.66 48.23
N ASN A 141 -0.28 4.26 48.38
CA ASN A 141 0.98 3.68 47.93
C ASN A 141 1.21 2.31 48.57
N SER A 142 1.58 1.32 47.76
CA SER A 142 1.84 -0.07 48.19
C SER A 142 0.71 -0.68 49.04
N ALA A 143 -0.51 -0.14 48.96
CA ALA A 143 -1.66 -0.67 49.68
C ALA A 143 -2.15 -1.96 49.02
N VAL A 144 -2.64 -2.89 49.84
CA VAL A 144 -3.19 -4.17 49.38
C VAL A 144 -4.67 -4.22 49.75
N LEU A 145 -5.53 -4.19 48.74
CA LEU A 145 -6.96 -4.39 48.85
C LEU A 145 -7.30 -5.78 48.32
N ASN A 146 -7.81 -6.65 49.19
CA ASN A 146 -8.33 -7.95 48.76
C ASN A 146 -9.68 -7.81 48.01
N GLY A 147 -10.33 -6.64 48.13
CA GLY A 147 -11.54 -6.27 47.41
C GLY A 147 -11.31 -5.17 46.36
N GLN A 148 -12.43 -4.59 45.93
CA GLN A 148 -12.49 -3.53 44.92
C GLN A 148 -12.34 -2.15 45.57
N PHE A 149 -11.74 -1.21 44.84
CA PHE A 149 -11.74 0.21 45.18
C PHE A 149 -12.82 0.93 44.36
N ASN A 150 -13.82 1.50 45.04
CA ASN A 150 -14.99 2.15 44.45
C ASN A 150 -15.01 3.64 44.80
N ALA A 151 -14.78 4.51 43.81
CA ALA A 151 -14.79 5.96 43.94
C ALA A 151 -15.68 6.61 42.86
N ASN A 152 -16.84 6.01 42.58
CA ASN A 152 -17.73 6.52 41.54
C ASN A 152 -18.31 7.88 41.95
N GLY A 153 -18.27 8.86 41.05
CA GLY A 153 -18.73 10.23 41.32
C GLY A 153 -17.91 11.00 42.36
N ALA A 154 -16.77 10.47 42.80
CA ALA A 154 -15.89 11.14 43.76
C ALA A 154 -15.17 12.34 43.14
N SER A 155 -14.78 13.31 43.97
CA SER A 155 -14.01 14.49 43.58
C SER A 155 -12.70 14.53 44.35
N PHE A 156 -11.58 14.51 43.63
CA PHE A 156 -10.23 14.64 44.16
C PHE A 156 -9.64 15.95 43.64
N ASP A 157 -9.26 16.85 44.55
CA ASP A 157 -8.73 18.18 44.23
C ASP A 157 -7.37 18.36 44.90
N ASN A 158 -6.29 18.18 44.14
CA ASN A 158 -4.92 18.46 44.55
C ASN A 158 -4.10 18.93 43.34
N ALA A 159 -4.45 20.11 42.82
CA ALA A 159 -3.98 20.60 41.52
C ALA A 159 -2.44 20.65 41.37
N GLU A 160 -1.71 20.95 42.45
CA GLU A 160 -0.24 21.11 42.41
C GLU A 160 0.54 19.77 42.51
N GLY A 161 -0.14 18.63 42.62
CA GLY A 161 0.53 17.35 42.83
C GLY A 161 -0.30 16.11 42.47
N ASP A 162 0.02 14.99 43.12
CA ASP A 162 -0.73 13.75 42.97
C ASP A 162 -2.03 13.85 43.78
N ALA A 163 -3.17 13.93 43.10
CA ALA A 163 -4.49 13.86 43.74
C ALA A 163 -4.77 12.46 44.28
N ILE A 164 -4.35 11.45 43.53
CA ILE A 164 -4.35 10.05 43.96
C ILE A 164 -2.96 9.49 43.67
N HIS A 165 -2.27 9.07 44.73
CA HIS A 165 -0.99 8.41 44.64
C HIS A 165 -1.15 6.95 45.06
N ALA A 166 -1.13 6.06 44.08
CA ALA A 166 -1.43 4.64 44.18
C ALA A 166 -0.38 3.80 43.46
N HIS A 167 0.90 4.15 43.68
CA HIS A 167 2.01 3.38 43.15
C HIS A 167 2.07 1.99 43.81
N ASP A 168 2.28 0.93 43.01
CA ASP A 168 2.35 -0.47 43.46
C ASP A 168 1.13 -0.93 44.29
N VAL A 169 -0.05 -0.36 44.03
CA VAL A 169 -1.29 -0.80 44.67
C VAL A 169 -1.74 -2.16 44.12
N LYS A 170 -2.26 -3.02 44.98
CA LYS A 170 -2.89 -4.29 44.60
C LYS A 170 -4.37 -4.24 44.94
N ALA A 171 -5.24 -4.46 43.96
CA ALA A 171 -6.68 -4.47 44.19
C ALA A 171 -7.40 -5.45 43.27
N ALA A 172 -8.57 -5.92 43.68
CA ALA A 172 -9.37 -6.80 42.82
C ALA A 172 -9.91 -6.07 41.58
N ALA A 173 -10.32 -4.80 41.70
CA ALA A 173 -10.73 -3.94 40.59
C ALA A 173 -10.78 -2.48 41.07
N TRP A 174 -10.83 -1.54 40.13
CA TRP A 174 -10.94 -0.11 40.43
C TRP A 174 -12.07 0.52 39.61
N PHE A 175 -13.06 1.08 40.29
CA PHE A 175 -14.17 1.81 39.69
C PHE A 175 -14.16 3.28 40.14
N MET A 176 -14.15 4.21 39.19
CA MET A 176 -14.19 5.65 39.42
C MET A 176 -15.01 6.36 38.32
N ASN A 177 -16.13 5.74 37.94
CA ASN A 177 -16.98 6.27 36.89
C ASN A 177 -17.58 7.61 37.32
N GLY A 178 -17.56 8.61 36.43
CA GLY A 178 -18.01 9.98 36.72
C GLY A 178 -17.16 10.74 37.75
N ALA A 179 -16.01 10.21 38.16
CA ALA A 179 -15.13 10.90 39.10
C ALA A 179 -14.48 12.13 38.48
N LYS A 180 -14.14 13.12 39.30
CA LYS A 180 -13.41 14.33 38.92
C LYS A 180 -12.07 14.33 39.64
N VAL A 181 -10.98 14.36 38.88
CA VAL A 181 -9.62 14.40 39.41
C VAL A 181 -8.94 15.65 38.88
N LYS A 182 -8.60 16.57 39.78
CA LYS A 182 -7.75 17.73 39.49
C LYS A 182 -6.38 17.50 40.13
N GLY A 183 -5.34 17.49 39.31
CA GLY A 183 -4.02 16.96 39.67
C GLY A 183 -3.80 15.56 39.07
N ARG A 184 -2.67 14.94 39.41
CA ARG A 184 -2.24 13.67 38.81
C ARG A 184 -2.87 12.45 39.49
N LEU A 185 -3.36 11.50 38.69
CA LEU A 185 -3.61 10.12 39.10
C LEU A 185 -2.35 9.29 38.81
N ASN A 186 -1.64 8.84 39.85
CA ASN A 186 -0.46 8.00 39.72
C ASN A 186 -0.78 6.57 40.17
N ILE A 187 -0.92 5.65 39.22
CA ILE A 187 -1.16 4.22 39.44
C ILE A 187 -0.01 3.37 38.91
N ASN A 188 1.21 3.90 38.85
CA ASN A 188 2.36 3.18 38.31
C ASN A 188 2.56 1.83 39.01
N SER A 189 2.83 0.79 38.22
CA SER A 189 3.07 -0.57 38.70
C SER A 189 1.91 -1.19 39.47
N ALA A 190 0.71 -0.59 39.42
CA ALA A 190 -0.48 -1.15 40.03
C ALA A 190 -0.83 -2.51 39.40
N VAL A 191 -1.27 -3.44 40.24
CA VAL A 191 -1.74 -4.77 39.84
C VAL A 191 -3.22 -4.88 40.20
N LEU A 192 -4.05 -4.89 39.16
CA LEU A 192 -5.49 -5.04 39.25
C LEU A 192 -5.88 -6.40 38.66
N ASP A 193 -6.44 -7.28 39.48
CA ASP A 193 -6.91 -8.59 38.99
C ASP A 193 -8.12 -8.45 38.06
N GLY A 194 -8.82 -7.33 38.16
CA GLY A 194 -10.01 -6.95 37.40
C GLY A 194 -9.82 -5.64 36.62
N PRO A 195 -10.92 -5.02 36.17
CA PRO A 195 -10.85 -3.85 35.31
C PRO A 195 -10.52 -2.56 36.07
N PHE A 196 -9.88 -1.62 35.38
CA PHE A 196 -9.87 -0.20 35.72
C PHE A 196 -10.98 0.49 34.92
N SER A 197 -11.95 1.10 35.62
CA SER A 197 -13.13 1.72 35.00
C SER A 197 -13.29 3.17 35.43
N ALA A 198 -13.15 4.08 34.47
CA ALA A 198 -13.24 5.53 34.63
C ALA A 198 -14.15 6.14 33.54
N ASN A 199 -15.29 5.51 33.27
CA ASN A 199 -16.24 5.99 32.26
C ASN A 199 -16.85 7.33 32.70
N GLY A 200 -16.92 8.31 31.80
CA GLY A 200 -17.42 9.66 32.08
C GLY A 200 -16.60 10.45 33.10
N ALA A 201 -15.42 9.95 33.49
CA ALA A 201 -14.55 10.65 34.44
C ALA A 201 -13.85 11.84 33.78
N THR A 202 -13.51 12.85 34.57
CA THR A 202 -12.74 14.03 34.15
C THR A 202 -11.41 14.07 34.87
N PHE A 203 -10.32 14.16 34.12
CA PHE A 203 -8.96 14.29 34.61
C PHE A 203 -8.38 15.62 34.11
N ASP A 204 -7.89 16.44 35.02
CA ASP A 204 -7.39 17.78 34.74
C ASP A 204 -5.98 17.97 35.33
N ASN A 205 -4.98 17.93 34.45
CA ASN A 205 -3.58 18.22 34.77
C ASN A 205 -2.83 18.71 33.51
N GLU A 206 -3.14 19.93 33.06
CA GLU A 206 -2.73 20.46 31.76
C GLU A 206 -1.20 20.44 31.53
N GLU A 207 -0.38 20.70 32.56
CA GLU A 207 1.09 20.80 32.43
C GLU A 207 1.83 19.45 32.48
N GLY A 208 1.14 18.30 32.61
CA GLY A 208 1.82 17.02 32.76
C GLY A 208 0.99 15.77 32.54
N ASP A 209 1.40 14.68 33.19
CA ASP A 209 0.65 13.42 33.15
C ASP A 209 -0.61 13.57 34.02
N ALA A 210 -1.79 13.56 33.40
CA ALA A 210 -3.08 13.50 34.09
C ALA A 210 -3.31 12.11 34.68
N ILE A 211 -2.93 11.07 33.93
CA ILE A 211 -2.93 9.69 34.38
C ILE A 211 -1.54 9.10 34.08
N ARG A 212 -0.84 8.71 35.13
CA ARG A 212 0.45 8.04 35.05
C ARG A 212 0.30 6.58 35.49
N ALA A 213 0.37 5.68 34.53
CA ALA A 213 0.02 4.27 34.63
C ALA A 213 1.05 3.38 33.92
N HIS A 214 2.33 3.64 34.17
CA HIS A 214 3.45 2.86 33.65
C HIS A 214 3.48 1.45 34.27
N ASP A 215 3.72 0.42 33.47
CA ASP A 215 3.79 -0.99 33.89
C ASP A 215 2.55 -1.49 34.67
N VAL A 216 1.37 -0.89 34.43
CA VAL A 216 0.13 -1.36 35.06
C VAL A 216 -0.28 -2.71 34.50
N LYS A 217 -0.74 -3.59 35.39
CA LYS A 217 -1.39 -4.86 35.02
C LYS A 217 -2.86 -4.76 35.38
N ALA A 218 -3.74 -4.93 34.40
CA ALA A 218 -5.18 -4.92 34.63
C ALA A 218 -5.89 -5.94 33.74
N ALA A 219 -7.08 -6.39 34.14
CA ALA A 219 -7.87 -7.25 33.26
C ALA A 219 -8.40 -6.49 32.04
N ALA A 220 -8.81 -5.24 32.19
CA ALA A 220 -9.26 -4.38 31.09
C ALA A 220 -9.22 -2.91 31.54
N TRP A 221 -9.30 -1.99 30.57
CA TRP A 221 -9.32 -0.55 30.83
C TRP A 221 -10.52 0.09 30.13
N PHE A 222 -11.41 0.72 30.90
CA PHE A 222 -12.62 1.38 30.40
C PHE A 222 -12.61 2.86 30.78
N MET A 223 -12.72 3.72 29.78
CA MET A 223 -12.78 5.18 29.95
C MET A 223 -13.65 5.81 28.86
N ASN A 224 -14.80 5.20 28.57
CA ASN A 224 -15.76 5.72 27.60
C ASN A 224 -16.27 7.09 28.05
N ASP A 225 -16.39 8.03 27.10
CA ASP A 225 -16.82 9.41 27.34
C ASP A 225 -16.00 10.17 28.40
N ALA A 226 -14.80 9.67 28.73
CA ALA A 226 -13.89 10.34 29.65
C ALA A 226 -13.27 11.58 29.01
N LYS A 227 -12.94 12.58 29.85
CA LYS A 227 -12.25 13.79 29.43
C LYS A 227 -10.90 13.85 30.14
N VAL A 228 -9.82 13.87 29.37
CA VAL A 228 -8.46 13.93 29.88
C VAL A 228 -7.79 15.18 29.33
N LYS A 229 -7.48 16.14 30.19
CA LYS A 229 -6.63 17.28 29.89
C LYS A 229 -5.24 17.03 30.49
N GLY A 230 -4.23 17.01 29.64
CA GLY A 230 -2.91 16.50 29.95
C GLY A 230 -2.68 15.09 29.37
N ARG A 231 -1.55 14.48 29.71
CA ARG A 231 -1.12 13.20 29.12
C ARG A 231 -1.72 11.99 29.84
N LEU A 232 -2.24 11.03 29.06
CA LEU A 232 -2.44 9.64 29.49
C LEU A 232 -1.16 8.84 29.19
N ASN A 233 -0.47 8.36 30.22
CA ASN A 233 0.75 7.59 30.10
C ASN A 233 0.52 6.16 30.61
N ILE A 234 0.30 5.21 29.69
CA ILE A 234 0.09 3.77 29.95
C ILE A 234 1.21 2.93 29.33
N ASN A 235 2.42 3.48 29.27
CA ASN A 235 3.59 2.79 28.72
C ASN A 235 3.81 1.43 29.40
N SER A 236 4.12 0.41 28.58
CA SER A 236 4.36 -0.97 29.01
C SER A 236 3.22 -1.62 29.80
N ALA A 237 2.02 -1.03 29.80
CA ALA A 237 0.86 -1.63 30.46
C ALA A 237 0.49 -2.97 29.82
N VAL A 238 0.10 -3.92 30.65
CA VAL A 238 -0.37 -5.25 30.24
C VAL A 238 -1.84 -5.39 30.62
N LEU A 239 -2.68 -5.34 29.59
CA LEU A 239 -4.12 -5.52 29.68
C LEU A 239 -4.45 -6.92 29.15
N ASN A 240 -4.98 -7.78 30.01
CA ASN A 240 -5.39 -9.12 29.57
C ASN A 240 -6.61 -9.07 28.62
N GLY A 241 -7.36 -7.98 28.68
CA GLY A 241 -8.55 -7.69 27.89
C GLY A 241 -8.40 -6.39 27.10
N GLN A 242 -9.51 -5.70 26.88
CA GLN A 242 -9.58 -4.56 25.97
C GLN A 242 -9.23 -3.23 26.64
N PHE A 243 -8.67 -2.31 25.85
CA PHE A 243 -8.66 -0.87 26.15
C PHE A 243 -9.85 -0.23 25.41
N ASN A 244 -10.72 0.47 26.14
CA ASN A 244 -11.92 1.08 25.58
C ASN A 244 -12.05 2.54 26.01
N ALA A 245 -11.99 3.46 25.04
CA ALA A 245 -12.14 4.89 25.22
C ALA A 245 -13.04 5.49 24.12
N ASN A 246 -14.15 4.81 23.80
CA ASN A 246 -15.13 5.31 22.83
C ASN A 246 -15.71 6.65 23.32
N GLY A 247 -15.85 7.62 22.42
CA GLY A 247 -16.38 8.96 22.72
C GLY A 247 -15.51 9.82 23.64
N ALA A 248 -14.35 9.33 24.08
CA ALA A 248 -13.47 10.07 24.97
C ALA A 248 -12.81 11.27 24.28
N THR A 249 -12.39 12.25 25.08
CA THR A 249 -11.63 13.42 24.62
C THR A 249 -10.29 13.49 25.35
N PHE A 250 -9.21 13.55 24.58
CA PHE A 250 -7.85 13.71 25.08
C PHE A 250 -7.27 15.01 24.53
N ASP A 251 -6.79 15.87 25.41
CA ASP A 251 -6.28 17.20 25.07
C ASP A 251 -4.89 17.41 25.65
N ASN A 252 -3.88 17.45 24.78
CA ASN A 252 -2.50 17.81 25.11
C ASN A 252 -1.78 18.32 23.85
N GLU A 253 -2.07 19.56 23.45
CA GLU A 253 -1.67 20.12 22.16
C GLU A 253 -0.14 20.12 21.92
N GLU A 254 0.67 20.35 22.95
CA GLU A 254 2.13 20.47 22.82
C GLU A 254 2.88 19.12 22.85
N GLY A 255 2.20 17.98 22.98
CA GLY A 255 2.89 16.69 23.12
C GLY A 255 2.04 15.44 22.90
N ASP A 256 2.41 14.37 23.62
CA ASP A 256 1.66 13.11 23.58
C ASP A 256 0.39 13.26 24.41
N ALA A 257 -0.78 13.20 23.77
CA ALA A 257 -2.07 13.09 24.46
C ALA A 257 -2.25 11.69 25.06
N ILE A 258 -1.84 10.67 24.30
CA ILE A 258 -1.82 9.27 24.75
C ILE A 258 -0.44 8.69 24.44
N ARG A 259 0.25 8.25 25.47
CA ARG A 259 1.53 7.55 25.38
C ARG A 259 1.36 6.11 25.88
N ALA A 260 1.41 5.18 24.95
CA ALA A 260 1.06 3.77 25.11
C ALA A 260 2.06 2.86 24.38
N GLN A 261 3.35 3.18 24.50
CA GLN A 261 4.43 2.43 23.88
C GLN A 261 4.57 1.07 24.55
N GLY A 262 4.71 0.01 23.74
CA GLY A 262 4.88 -1.36 24.22
C GLY A 262 3.68 -1.94 24.98
N VAL A 263 2.50 -1.31 24.89
CA VAL A 263 1.28 -1.85 25.51
C VAL A 263 0.93 -3.21 24.92
N LYS A 264 0.50 -4.12 25.79
CA LYS A 264 -0.11 -5.39 25.40
C LYS A 264 -1.58 -5.35 25.76
N ALA A 265 -2.46 -5.55 24.79
CA ALA A 265 -3.90 -5.59 25.02
C ALA A 265 -4.58 -6.63 24.12
N ALA A 266 -5.75 -7.11 24.52
CA ALA A 266 -6.53 -8.00 23.67
C ALA A 266 -7.14 -7.26 22.47
N ALA A 267 -7.60 -6.03 22.65
CA ALA A 267 -8.15 -5.18 21.59
C ALA A 267 -8.14 -3.72 22.03
N TRP A 268 -8.26 -2.81 21.07
CA TRP A 268 -8.24 -1.37 21.33
C TRP A 268 -9.42 -0.68 20.64
N PHE A 269 -10.29 -0.03 21.41
CA PHE A 269 -11.51 0.63 20.93
C PHE A 269 -11.50 2.12 21.31
N MET A 270 -11.61 2.99 20.31
CA MET A 270 -11.64 4.44 20.42
C MET A 270 -12.55 5.06 19.35
N ASN A 271 -13.72 4.45 19.12
CA ASN A 271 -14.68 4.96 18.15
C ASN A 271 -15.17 6.36 18.58
N GLY A 272 -15.20 7.31 17.64
CA GLY A 272 -15.63 8.68 17.90
C GLY A 272 -14.74 9.47 18.87
N VAL A 273 -13.53 8.99 19.18
CA VAL A 273 -12.60 9.70 20.07
C VAL A 273 -12.17 11.04 19.44
N LYS A 274 -11.90 12.03 20.29
CA LYS A 274 -11.24 13.28 19.89
C LYS A 274 -9.88 13.35 20.59
N VAL A 275 -8.81 13.38 19.81
CA VAL A 275 -7.44 13.48 20.30
C VAL A 275 -6.81 14.74 19.73
N ARG A 276 -6.44 15.68 20.60
CA ARG A 276 -5.60 16.84 20.28
C ARG A 276 -4.21 16.62 20.85
N GLY A 277 -3.21 16.57 19.98
CA GLY A 277 -1.86 16.07 20.27
C GLY A 277 -1.63 14.67 19.71
N ARG A 278 -0.48 14.07 20.05
CA ARG A 278 -0.04 12.79 19.46
C ARG A 278 -0.60 11.56 20.20
N LEU A 279 -1.07 10.57 19.44
CA LEU A 279 -1.27 9.20 19.90
C LEU A 279 -0.02 8.37 19.59
N ALA A 280 0.74 7.98 20.61
CA ALA A 280 1.94 7.16 20.46
C ALA A 280 1.72 5.72 20.99
N ILE A 281 1.58 4.75 20.09
CA ILE A 281 1.38 3.32 20.40
C ILE A 281 2.48 2.43 19.78
N ASN A 282 3.70 2.95 19.69
CA ASN A 282 4.83 2.23 19.10
C ASN A 282 5.07 0.88 19.78
N SER A 283 5.32 -0.14 18.94
CA SER A 283 5.59 -1.51 19.38
C SER A 283 4.49 -2.12 20.25
N ALA A 284 3.27 -1.58 20.23
CA ALA A 284 2.14 -2.18 20.91
C ALA A 284 1.78 -3.53 20.25
N VAL A 285 1.36 -4.48 21.08
CA VAL A 285 0.92 -5.81 20.66
C VAL A 285 -0.54 -5.96 21.04
N LEU A 286 -1.39 -5.92 20.03
CA LEU A 286 -2.83 -6.11 20.13
C LEU A 286 -3.16 -7.50 19.59
N ASN A 287 -3.68 -8.39 20.43
CA ASN A 287 -4.10 -9.72 19.95
C ASN A 287 -5.37 -9.66 19.07
N GLY A 288 -6.01 -8.50 19.01
CA GLY A 288 -7.24 -8.23 18.30
C GLY A 288 -7.15 -6.91 17.54
N GLN A 289 -8.31 -6.34 17.24
CA GLN A 289 -8.41 -5.16 16.38
C GLN A 289 -8.07 -3.85 17.09
N PHE A 290 -7.48 -2.92 16.33
CA PHE A 290 -7.48 -1.49 16.64
C PHE A 290 -8.66 -0.83 15.92
N ASN A 291 -9.57 -0.19 16.66
CA ASN A 291 -10.78 0.39 16.10
C ASN A 291 -10.95 1.84 16.55
N ALA A 292 -10.87 2.77 15.61
CA ALA A 292 -11.04 4.20 15.80
C ALA A 292 -11.91 4.78 14.66
N ASN A 293 -13.05 4.14 14.37
CA ASN A 293 -13.99 4.65 13.37
C ASN A 293 -14.61 5.98 13.84
N GLY A 294 -14.76 6.93 12.91
CA GLY A 294 -15.31 8.27 13.19
C GLY A 294 -14.46 9.10 14.15
N ALA A 295 -13.22 8.67 14.45
CA ALA A 295 -12.32 9.39 15.34
C ALA A 295 -11.77 10.66 14.70
N THR A 296 -11.43 11.66 15.52
CA THR A 296 -10.73 12.87 15.09
C THR A 296 -9.38 12.96 15.80
N PHE A 297 -8.31 12.99 15.02
CA PHE A 297 -6.94 13.18 15.50
C PHE A 297 -6.42 14.51 14.93
N ASP A 298 -6.02 15.42 15.81
CA ASP A 298 -5.53 16.76 15.46
C ASP A 298 -4.12 16.97 16.01
N ASN A 299 -3.11 16.90 15.15
CA ASN A 299 -1.72 17.23 15.46
C ASN A 299 -1.02 17.78 14.20
N VAL A 300 -1.45 18.98 13.78
CA VAL A 300 -0.96 19.63 12.55
C VAL A 300 0.56 19.80 12.58
N GLY A 301 1.24 19.42 11.50
CA GLY A 301 2.71 19.52 11.37
C GLY A 301 3.51 18.41 12.07
N GLY A 302 2.84 17.54 12.83
CA GLY A 302 3.45 16.42 13.55
C GLY A 302 2.86 15.06 13.18
N ASP A 303 3.21 14.05 13.99
CA ASP A 303 2.58 12.73 13.93
C ASP A 303 1.28 12.74 14.73
N ALA A 304 0.13 12.64 14.07
CA ALA A 304 -1.16 12.48 14.75
C ALA A 304 -1.26 11.11 15.40
N ILE A 305 -0.83 10.07 14.67
CA ILE A 305 -0.78 8.69 15.14
C ILE A 305 0.61 8.14 14.83
N LEU A 306 1.33 7.77 15.87
CA LEU A 306 2.65 7.15 15.80
C LEU A 306 2.55 5.71 16.31
N ALA A 307 2.45 4.77 15.37
CA ALA A 307 2.16 3.35 15.58
C ALA A 307 3.19 2.46 14.85
N GLN A 308 4.47 2.79 14.99
CA GLN A 308 5.56 2.05 14.34
C GLN A 308 5.74 0.67 14.97
N GLY A 309 5.85 -0.36 14.12
CA GLY A 309 6.04 -1.74 14.55
C GLY A 309 4.89 -2.30 15.38
N VAL A 310 3.68 -1.73 15.26
CA VAL A 310 2.49 -2.25 15.93
C VAL A 310 2.14 -3.63 15.36
N LYS A 311 1.68 -4.53 16.22
CA LYS A 311 1.09 -5.81 15.82
C LYS A 311 -0.38 -5.80 16.20
N ALA A 312 -1.26 -6.06 15.25
CA ALA A 312 -2.70 -6.10 15.50
C ALA A 312 -3.40 -7.11 14.58
N ALA A 313 -4.56 -7.62 14.98
CA ALA A 313 -5.33 -8.50 14.11
C ALA A 313 -5.96 -7.74 12.92
N ALA A 314 -6.32 -6.47 13.10
CA ALA A 314 -6.87 -5.60 12.06
C ALA A 314 -6.81 -4.14 12.50
N TRP A 315 -6.90 -3.21 11.55
CA TRP A 315 -6.86 -1.77 11.82
C TRP A 315 -8.02 -1.06 11.14
N PHE A 316 -8.92 -0.46 11.92
CA PHE A 316 -10.11 0.24 11.44
C PHE A 316 -10.08 1.71 11.83
N VAL A 317 -10.09 2.59 10.83
CA VAL A 317 -10.15 4.05 10.94
C VAL A 317 -11.13 4.61 9.91
N ARG A 318 -12.28 3.95 9.72
CA ARG A 318 -13.31 4.37 8.75
C ARG A 318 -13.94 5.70 9.18
N ASP A 319 -14.20 6.57 8.21
CA ASP A 319 -14.74 7.92 8.45
C ASP A 319 -13.93 8.77 9.45
N ALA A 320 -12.68 8.39 9.74
CA ALA A 320 -11.82 9.11 10.66
C ALA A 320 -11.26 10.37 9.99
N LYS A 321 -10.99 11.40 10.80
CA LYS A 321 -10.33 12.64 10.38
C LYS A 321 -8.98 12.71 11.04
N VAL A 322 -7.91 12.66 10.26
CA VAL A 322 -6.53 12.72 10.74
C VAL A 322 -5.87 13.96 10.16
N LYS A 323 -5.55 14.93 11.00
CA LYS A 323 -4.71 16.09 10.63
C LYS A 323 -3.32 15.90 11.21
N GLY A 324 -2.31 15.84 10.34
CA GLY A 324 -0.97 15.35 10.65
C GLY A 324 -0.72 13.95 10.10
N ARG A 325 0.46 13.41 10.36
CA ARG A 325 0.90 12.12 9.78
C ARG A 325 0.33 10.92 10.54
N LEU A 326 -0.18 9.92 9.82
CA LEU A 326 -0.39 8.55 10.31
C LEU A 326 0.85 7.71 9.98
N ALA A 327 1.65 7.37 11.00
CA ALA A 327 2.86 6.57 10.85
C ALA A 327 2.65 5.14 11.37
N ILE A 328 2.53 4.17 10.46
CA ILE A 328 2.38 2.73 10.72
C ILE A 328 3.52 1.92 10.05
N ASN A 329 4.72 2.49 10.03
CA ASN A 329 5.91 1.85 9.47
C ASN A 329 6.17 0.49 10.13
N SER A 330 6.41 -0.54 9.32
CA SER A 330 6.70 -1.91 9.76
C SER A 330 5.61 -2.51 10.66
N ALA A 331 4.38 -1.98 10.57
CA ALA A 331 3.24 -2.57 11.23
C ALA A 331 2.95 -3.96 10.63
N VAL A 332 2.53 -4.90 11.49
CA VAL A 332 2.12 -6.24 11.06
C VAL A 332 0.66 -6.41 11.45
N LEU A 333 -0.20 -6.43 10.45
CA LEU A 333 -1.63 -6.64 10.58
C LEU A 333 -1.98 -8.02 10.02
N ASP A 334 -2.56 -8.89 10.84
CA ASP A 334 -2.98 -10.23 10.38
C ASP A 334 -4.25 -10.16 9.51
N GLY A 335 -4.91 -9.00 9.48
CA GLY A 335 -6.15 -8.71 8.80
C GLY A 335 -6.10 -7.34 8.09
N PRO A 336 -7.26 -6.76 7.74
CA PRO A 336 -7.29 -5.59 6.88
C PRO A 336 -6.91 -4.29 7.59
N PHE A 337 -6.29 -3.39 6.84
CA PHE A 337 -6.28 -1.96 7.12
C PHE A 337 -7.47 -1.30 6.42
N SER A 338 -8.42 -0.74 7.16
CA SER A 338 -9.63 -0.12 6.64
C SER A 338 -9.73 1.35 7.04
N ALA A 339 -9.60 2.22 6.05
CA ALA A 339 -9.76 3.67 6.14
C ALA A 339 -10.75 4.21 5.10
N SER A 340 -11.77 3.44 4.74
CA SER A 340 -12.82 3.89 3.83
C SER A 340 -13.56 5.12 4.40
N GLY A 341 -13.82 6.11 3.55
CA GLY A 341 -14.43 7.39 3.93
C GLY A 341 -13.56 8.31 4.79
N ALA A 342 -12.34 7.90 5.15
CA ALA A 342 -11.47 8.68 6.03
C ALA A 342 -10.82 9.87 5.30
N SER A 343 -10.50 10.92 6.05
CA SER A 343 -9.81 12.11 5.57
C SER A 343 -8.46 12.26 6.28
N PHE A 344 -7.38 12.25 5.50
CA PHE A 344 -6.01 12.48 5.96
C PHE A 344 -5.51 13.81 5.38
N ASP A 345 -5.06 14.71 6.24
CA ASP A 345 -4.57 16.03 5.86
C ASP A 345 -3.17 16.29 6.46
N ASN A 346 -2.15 16.22 5.62
CA ASN A 346 -0.77 16.58 5.93
C ASN A 346 -0.06 17.15 4.69
N VAL A 347 -0.52 18.31 4.24
CA VAL A 347 0.01 19.00 3.04
C VAL A 347 1.53 19.20 3.13
N GLY A 348 2.24 18.90 2.03
CA GLY A 348 3.70 19.05 1.93
C GLY A 348 4.50 17.91 2.58
N GLY A 349 3.84 16.94 3.22
CA GLY A 349 4.48 15.78 3.84
C GLY A 349 3.77 14.46 3.54
N ASP A 350 4.12 13.43 4.32
CA ASP A 350 3.45 12.13 4.26
C ASP A 350 2.16 12.19 5.09
N ALA A 351 1.00 12.03 4.45
CA ALA A 351 -0.27 11.89 5.14
C ALA A 351 -0.37 10.51 5.81
N ILE A 352 0.06 9.48 5.08
CA ILE A 352 0.16 8.10 5.58
C ILE A 352 1.55 7.58 5.27
N TYR A 353 2.26 7.17 6.32
CA TYR A 353 3.61 6.61 6.23
C TYR A 353 3.60 5.16 6.72
N ALA A 354 3.52 4.23 5.78
CA ALA A 354 3.31 2.81 5.99
C ALA A 354 4.36 1.94 5.26
N GLN A 355 5.60 2.43 5.25
CA GLN A 355 6.72 1.69 4.67
C GLN A 355 6.87 0.31 5.35
N GLY A 356 7.06 -0.74 4.55
CA GLY A 356 7.27 -2.10 5.04
C GLY A 356 6.09 -2.67 5.84
N ALA A 357 4.91 -2.04 5.79
CA ALA A 357 3.73 -2.53 6.48
C ALA A 357 3.24 -3.85 5.85
N ARG A 358 2.76 -4.75 6.69
CA ARG A 358 2.07 -5.99 6.30
C ARG A 358 0.62 -5.91 6.68
N ALA A 359 -0.27 -6.26 5.76
CA ALA A 359 -1.70 -6.39 6.02
C ALA A 359 -2.30 -7.47 5.13
N ALA A 360 -3.47 -8.00 5.49
CA ALA A 360 -4.23 -8.85 4.58
C ALA A 360 -4.72 -8.02 3.39
N ASP A 361 -5.60 -7.07 3.63
CA ASP A 361 -6.14 -6.17 2.62
C ASP A 361 -5.98 -4.71 3.04
N TRP A 362 -6.04 -3.81 2.07
CA TRP A 362 -5.98 -2.38 2.31
C TRP A 362 -7.19 -1.69 1.65
N PHE A 363 -8.15 -1.24 2.46
CA PHE A 363 -9.38 -0.59 2.01
C PHE A 363 -9.37 0.90 2.32
N MET A 364 -9.49 1.75 1.30
CA MET A 364 -9.54 3.21 1.38
C MET A 364 -10.56 3.79 0.39
N ASN A 365 -11.68 3.10 0.17
CA ASN A 365 -12.72 3.57 -0.74
C ASN A 365 -13.27 4.91 -0.27
N ASP A 366 -13.47 5.85 -1.20
CA ASP A 366 -13.93 7.22 -0.95
C ASP A 366 -13.07 8.02 0.05
N ALA A 367 -11.85 7.55 0.35
CA ALA A 367 -10.94 8.25 1.24
C ALA A 367 -10.37 9.51 0.57
N LYS A 368 -10.05 10.52 1.38
CA LYS A 368 -9.41 11.76 0.93
C LYS A 368 -8.05 11.87 1.57
N VAL A 369 -6.99 11.89 0.76
CA VAL A 369 -5.60 11.99 1.21
C VAL A 369 -5.00 13.26 0.62
N ARG A 370 -4.67 14.23 1.47
CA ARG A 370 -3.92 15.44 1.11
C ARG A 370 -2.51 15.33 1.68
N GLY A 371 -1.52 15.25 0.80
CA GLY A 371 -0.17 14.78 1.11
C GLY A 371 0.11 13.39 0.54
N ARG A 372 1.31 12.87 0.76
CA ARG A 372 1.75 11.60 0.17
C ARG A 372 1.25 10.38 0.93
N LEU A 373 0.76 9.37 0.21
CA LEU A 373 0.61 7.99 0.69
C LEU A 373 1.90 7.22 0.39
N ALA A 374 2.67 6.90 1.42
CA ALA A 374 3.92 6.14 1.29
C ALA A 374 3.75 4.71 1.81
N ILE A 375 3.64 3.75 0.88
CA ILE A 375 3.49 2.30 1.13
C ILE A 375 4.64 1.49 0.50
N ASN A 376 5.84 2.07 0.52
CA ASN A 376 7.04 1.45 -0.05
C ASN A 376 7.36 0.11 0.63
N SER A 377 7.63 -0.92 -0.17
CA SER A 377 7.89 -2.28 0.28
C SER A 377 6.78 -2.89 1.14
N ALA A 378 5.56 -2.32 1.10
CA ALA A 378 4.42 -2.89 1.79
C ALA A 378 4.04 -4.23 1.15
N VAL A 379 3.61 -5.18 1.98
CA VAL A 379 3.18 -6.52 1.53
C VAL A 379 1.74 -6.72 1.95
N LEU A 380 0.87 -6.79 0.96
CA LEU A 380 -0.54 -7.11 1.11
C LEU A 380 -0.76 -8.54 0.64
N ASP A 381 -1.32 -9.39 1.50
CA ASP A 381 -1.65 -10.77 1.12
C ASP A 381 -2.88 -10.82 0.19
N GLY A 382 -3.70 -9.78 0.22
CA GLY A 382 -4.91 -9.54 -0.56
C GLY A 382 -4.79 -8.27 -1.41
N GLN A 383 -5.82 -7.44 -1.43
CA GLN A 383 -6.00 -6.36 -2.42
C GLN A 383 -5.75 -4.96 -1.83
N PHE A 384 -5.32 -4.03 -2.67
CA PHE A 384 -5.39 -2.59 -2.41
C PHE A 384 -6.63 -2.02 -3.09
N ASN A 385 -7.57 -1.47 -2.33
CA ASN A 385 -8.82 -0.93 -2.84
C ASN A 385 -8.97 0.54 -2.43
N ALA A 386 -9.07 1.42 -3.40
CA ALA A 386 -9.19 2.86 -3.26
C ALA A 386 -10.18 3.42 -4.31
N ASN A 387 -11.26 2.69 -4.57
CA ASN A 387 -12.31 3.14 -5.48
C ASN A 387 -12.93 4.47 -4.99
N GLY A 388 -13.13 5.43 -5.88
CA GLY A 388 -13.65 6.77 -5.57
C GLY A 388 -12.74 7.64 -4.69
N ALA A 389 -11.55 7.15 -4.31
CA ALA A 389 -10.64 7.88 -3.43
C ALA A 389 -9.99 9.08 -4.14
N THR A 390 -9.66 10.11 -3.37
CA THR A 390 -8.96 11.31 -3.86
C THR A 390 -7.60 11.43 -3.19
N PHE A 391 -6.54 11.50 -3.99
CA PHE A 391 -5.16 11.72 -3.56
C PHE A 391 -4.67 13.05 -4.14
N ASP A 392 -4.22 13.97 -3.29
CA ASP A 392 -3.76 15.30 -3.68
C ASP A 392 -2.36 15.59 -3.12
N ASN A 393 -1.36 15.51 -3.99
CA ASN A 393 0.02 15.92 -3.72
C ASN A 393 0.69 16.40 -5.02
N ALA A 394 0.21 17.53 -5.56
CA ALA A 394 0.57 18.00 -6.90
C ALA A 394 2.09 18.19 -7.15
N GLU A 395 2.87 18.55 -6.13
CA GLU A 395 4.31 18.83 -6.27
C GLU A 395 5.20 17.56 -6.24
N GLY A 396 4.63 16.37 -6.05
CA GLY A 396 5.41 15.14 -5.95
C GLY A 396 4.60 13.85 -6.15
N ASP A 397 5.01 12.79 -5.45
CA ASP A 397 4.30 11.51 -5.48
C ASP A 397 3.04 11.60 -4.61
N ALA A 398 1.87 11.44 -5.22
CA ALA A 398 0.61 11.30 -4.48
C ALA A 398 0.55 9.93 -3.79
N ILE A 399 0.99 8.90 -4.52
CA ILE A 399 1.12 7.54 -4.00
C ILE A 399 2.52 7.05 -4.36
N HIS A 400 3.28 6.66 -3.36
CA HIS A 400 4.59 6.06 -3.49
C HIS A 400 4.52 4.63 -2.95
N ALA A 401 4.56 3.66 -3.86
CA ALA A 401 4.40 2.23 -3.60
C ALA A 401 5.50 1.42 -4.30
N GLN A 402 6.75 1.88 -4.18
CA GLN A 402 7.89 1.19 -4.74
C GLN A 402 8.05 -0.19 -4.06
N ASP A 403 8.33 -1.23 -4.83
CA ASP A 403 8.53 -2.61 -4.35
C ASP A 403 7.32 -3.19 -3.57
N ALA A 404 6.14 -2.58 -3.71
CA ALA A 404 4.93 -3.05 -3.05
C ALA A 404 4.46 -4.39 -3.65
N LYS A 405 3.95 -5.28 -2.81
CA LYS A 405 3.41 -6.58 -3.22
C LYS A 405 1.95 -6.67 -2.85
N SER A 406 1.11 -7.10 -3.79
CA SER A 406 -0.31 -7.33 -3.53
C SER A 406 -0.92 -8.29 -4.56
N THR A 407 -2.14 -8.76 -4.33
CA THR A 407 -2.88 -9.55 -5.32
C THR A 407 -3.50 -8.70 -6.42
N GLY A 408 -3.80 -7.42 -6.16
CA GLY A 408 -4.41 -6.54 -7.15
C GLY A 408 -4.72 -5.17 -6.58
N TRP A 409 -4.87 -4.20 -7.47
CA TRP A 409 -5.17 -2.81 -7.15
C TRP A 409 -6.48 -2.41 -7.81
N PHE A 410 -7.38 -1.81 -7.04
CA PHE A 410 -8.70 -1.35 -7.47
C PHE A 410 -8.81 0.12 -7.13
N MET A 411 -8.90 0.96 -8.15
CA MET A 411 -8.90 2.42 -8.09
C MET A 411 -9.90 2.99 -9.10
N ASP A 412 -11.03 2.32 -9.30
CA ASP A 412 -12.10 2.79 -10.18
C ASP A 412 -12.61 4.16 -9.69
N ASP A 413 -12.81 5.09 -10.61
CA ASP A 413 -13.23 6.48 -10.34
C ASP A 413 -12.32 7.29 -9.38
N ALA A 414 -11.10 6.79 -9.10
CA ALA A 414 -10.15 7.47 -8.23
C ALA A 414 -9.60 8.74 -8.89
N LYS A 415 -9.27 9.75 -8.07
CA LYS A 415 -8.66 11.00 -8.52
C LYS A 415 -7.28 11.15 -7.90
N VAL A 416 -6.24 11.15 -8.72
CA VAL A 416 -4.84 11.28 -8.28
C VAL A 416 -4.26 12.54 -8.88
N LYS A 417 -3.90 13.52 -8.05
CA LYS A 417 -3.15 14.72 -8.45
C LYS A 417 -1.72 14.61 -7.92
N GLY A 418 -0.75 14.58 -8.82
CA GLY A 418 0.63 14.17 -8.56
C GLY A 418 0.93 12.79 -9.15
N ARG A 419 2.16 12.29 -8.95
CA ARG A 419 2.62 11.03 -9.53
C ARG A 419 2.08 9.81 -8.76
N LEU A 420 1.60 8.79 -9.47
CA LEU A 420 1.48 7.42 -8.96
C LEU A 420 2.77 6.67 -9.27
N ASN A 421 3.57 6.37 -8.24
CA ASN A 421 4.82 5.64 -8.37
C ASN A 421 4.66 4.21 -7.84
N ILE A 422 4.65 3.23 -8.75
CA ILE A 422 4.55 1.79 -8.44
C ILE A 422 5.75 1.01 -9.02
N ASN A 423 6.93 1.61 -8.95
CA ASN A 423 8.15 1.01 -9.45
C ASN A 423 8.46 -0.33 -8.79
N SER A 424 8.77 -1.32 -9.62
CA SER A 424 9.10 -2.70 -9.22
C SER A 424 8.01 -3.36 -8.36
N ALA A 425 6.80 -2.82 -8.37
CA ALA A 425 5.67 -3.42 -7.68
C ALA A 425 5.28 -4.76 -8.34
N VAL A 426 4.90 -5.72 -7.51
CA VAL A 426 4.45 -7.05 -7.96
C VAL A 426 2.98 -7.20 -7.60
N LEU A 427 2.14 -7.15 -8.62
CA LEU A 427 0.71 -7.39 -8.56
C LEU A 427 0.46 -8.80 -9.10
N ASN A 428 0.04 -9.73 -8.27
CA ASN A 428 -0.27 -11.10 -8.72
C ASN A 428 -1.62 -11.21 -9.45
N GLY A 429 -2.22 -10.07 -9.77
CA GLY A 429 -3.52 -9.91 -10.41
C GLY A 429 -3.58 -8.55 -11.09
N GLN A 430 -4.78 -7.98 -11.14
CA GLN A 430 -5.05 -6.83 -11.99
C GLN A 430 -4.83 -5.48 -11.31
N PHE A 431 -4.43 -4.49 -12.10
CA PHE A 431 -4.54 -3.07 -11.79
C PHE A 431 -5.79 -2.54 -12.49
N ASN A 432 -6.78 -2.12 -11.72
CA ASN A 432 -8.06 -1.62 -12.21
C ASN A 432 -8.22 -0.16 -11.84
N ALA A 433 -8.42 0.71 -12.83
CA ALA A 433 -8.56 2.15 -12.67
C ALA A 433 -9.54 2.72 -13.71
N ASN A 434 -10.67 2.04 -13.92
CA ASN A 434 -11.66 2.51 -14.89
C ASN A 434 -12.29 3.83 -14.39
N GLY A 435 -12.48 4.80 -15.29
CA GLY A 435 -13.03 6.12 -14.95
C GLY A 435 -12.11 6.99 -14.07
N ALA A 436 -10.92 6.50 -13.72
CA ALA A 436 -9.99 7.23 -12.88
C ALA A 436 -9.40 8.45 -13.60
N THR A 437 -8.98 9.46 -12.82
CA THR A 437 -8.28 10.64 -13.31
C THR A 437 -6.91 10.74 -12.67
N PHE A 438 -5.85 10.75 -13.48
CA PHE A 438 -4.49 11.01 -13.03
C PHE A 438 -4.01 12.34 -13.63
N ASP A 439 -3.64 13.27 -12.76
CA ASP A 439 -3.24 14.63 -13.11
C ASP A 439 -1.81 14.91 -12.65
N ASN A 440 -0.85 14.79 -13.57
CA ASN A 440 0.53 15.21 -13.41
C ASN A 440 1.08 15.72 -14.75
N ALA A 441 0.50 16.80 -15.27
CA ALA A 441 0.77 17.29 -16.63
C ALA A 441 2.26 17.54 -16.92
N GLU A 442 3.05 17.87 -15.90
CA GLU A 442 4.47 18.16 -16.07
C GLU A 442 5.39 16.92 -16.11
N GLY A 443 4.92 15.74 -15.72
CA GLY A 443 5.73 14.52 -15.69
C GLY A 443 4.92 13.25 -15.86
N ASP A 444 5.39 12.18 -15.20
CA ASP A 444 4.72 10.88 -15.23
C ASP A 444 3.47 10.90 -14.34
N ALA A 445 2.30 10.69 -14.94
CA ALA A 445 1.06 10.48 -14.20
C ALA A 445 1.10 9.11 -13.48
N ILE A 446 1.57 8.09 -14.19
CA ILE A 446 1.80 6.74 -13.66
C ILE A 446 3.21 6.33 -14.04
N HIS A 447 4.02 6.01 -13.03
CA HIS A 447 5.39 5.55 -13.18
C HIS A 447 5.50 4.12 -12.62
N ALA A 448 5.65 3.15 -13.52
CA ALA A 448 5.53 1.73 -13.28
C ALA A 448 6.72 0.94 -13.88
N GLN A 449 7.94 1.42 -13.62
CA GLN A 449 9.15 0.77 -14.10
C GLN A 449 9.34 -0.60 -13.44
N GLY A 450 9.46 -1.66 -14.24
CA GLY A 450 9.68 -3.03 -13.78
C GLY A 450 8.47 -3.65 -13.07
N ALA A 451 7.31 -3.00 -13.13
CA ALA A 451 6.09 -3.50 -12.50
C ALA A 451 5.62 -4.80 -13.18
N LYS A 452 5.10 -5.73 -12.38
CA LYS A 452 4.53 -6.99 -12.85
C LYS A 452 3.07 -7.06 -12.44
N SER A 453 2.20 -7.44 -13.37
CA SER A 453 0.75 -7.51 -13.17
C SER A 453 0.14 -8.51 -14.14
N THR A 454 -1.04 -9.07 -13.87
CA THR A 454 -1.76 -9.84 -14.91
C THR A 454 -2.35 -8.90 -15.95
N GLY A 455 -2.98 -7.79 -15.55
CA GLY A 455 -3.54 -6.84 -16.50
C GLY A 455 -3.79 -5.45 -15.93
N TRP A 456 -3.81 -4.48 -16.83
CA TRP A 456 -4.12 -3.08 -16.57
C TRP A 456 -5.44 -2.72 -17.23
N PHE A 457 -6.47 -2.48 -16.44
CA PHE A 457 -7.80 -2.07 -16.90
C PHE A 457 -7.97 -0.58 -16.62
N MET A 458 -7.86 0.24 -17.67
CA MET A 458 -7.88 1.70 -17.59
C MET A 458 -8.92 2.27 -18.56
N ARG A 459 -10.11 1.68 -18.61
CA ARG A 459 -11.19 2.15 -19.50
C ARG A 459 -11.73 3.51 -19.05
N ALA A 460 -12.02 4.40 -19.99
CA ALA A 460 -12.52 5.75 -19.70
C ALA A 460 -11.63 6.56 -18.72
N THR A 461 -10.36 6.19 -18.58
CA THR A 461 -9.41 6.90 -17.70
C THR A 461 -8.99 8.23 -18.34
N VAL A 462 -8.82 9.27 -17.54
CA VAL A 462 -8.23 10.53 -17.97
C VAL A 462 -6.79 10.59 -17.47
N LEU A 463 -5.83 10.49 -18.38
CA LEU A 463 -4.39 10.62 -18.08
C LEU A 463 -3.89 11.97 -18.58
N LYS A 464 -3.54 12.88 -17.67
CA LYS A 464 -2.82 14.12 -17.97
C LYS A 464 -1.37 13.94 -17.51
N GLY A 465 -0.48 13.63 -18.43
CA GLY A 465 0.90 13.24 -18.13
C GLY A 465 1.21 11.83 -18.63
N THR A 466 2.43 11.39 -18.44
CA THR A 466 2.93 10.17 -19.10
C THR A 466 2.53 8.89 -18.35
N PHE A 467 2.09 7.88 -19.10
CA PHE A 467 2.03 6.48 -18.64
C PHE A 467 3.36 5.79 -18.95
N ALA A 468 4.18 5.59 -17.92
CA ALA A 468 5.53 5.07 -18.01
C ALA A 468 5.60 3.61 -17.51
N PHE A 469 5.61 2.64 -18.42
CA PHE A 469 5.66 1.20 -18.15
C PHE A 469 6.97 0.57 -18.67
N PHE A 470 8.10 1.04 -18.14
CA PHE A 470 9.44 0.62 -18.56
C PHE A 470 9.80 -0.79 -18.08
N GLY A 471 10.10 -1.72 -18.97
CA GLY A 471 10.55 -3.07 -18.60
C GLY A 471 9.51 -3.89 -17.81
N GLY A 472 8.26 -3.43 -17.77
CA GLY A 472 7.17 -4.09 -17.07
C GLY A 472 6.69 -5.34 -17.79
N GLN A 473 5.97 -6.20 -17.07
CA GLN A 473 5.40 -7.44 -17.60
C GLN A 473 3.92 -7.51 -17.28
N CYS A 474 3.09 -7.68 -18.31
CA CYS A 474 1.66 -7.88 -18.15
C CYS A 474 1.05 -8.70 -19.29
N ASP A 475 -0.07 -9.38 -19.02
CA ASP A 475 -0.80 -10.14 -20.04
C ASP A 475 -1.73 -9.22 -20.84
N TYR A 476 -2.22 -8.15 -20.23
CA TYR A 476 -3.23 -7.28 -20.84
C TYR A 476 -3.09 -5.81 -20.42
N VAL A 477 -3.25 -4.88 -21.38
CA VAL A 477 -3.39 -3.44 -21.12
C VAL A 477 -4.57 -2.92 -21.92
N ASP A 478 -5.56 -2.36 -21.23
CA ASP A 478 -6.80 -1.84 -21.81
C ASP A 478 -6.95 -0.34 -21.57
N LEU A 479 -6.73 0.44 -22.63
CA LEU A 479 -6.93 1.88 -22.66
C LEU A 479 -8.18 2.29 -23.45
N THR A 480 -9.10 1.36 -23.71
CA THR A 480 -10.32 1.62 -24.50
C THR A 480 -11.10 2.79 -23.91
N THR A 481 -11.56 3.74 -24.74
CA THR A 481 -12.27 4.98 -24.32
C THR A 481 -11.50 5.92 -23.39
N SER A 482 -10.23 5.65 -23.08
CA SER A 482 -9.42 6.56 -22.27
C SER A 482 -9.03 7.83 -23.04
N ARG A 483 -8.84 8.93 -22.30
CA ARG A 483 -8.40 10.22 -22.82
C ARG A 483 -6.97 10.50 -22.36
N LEU A 484 -6.04 10.48 -23.30
CA LEU A 484 -4.63 10.80 -23.07
C LEU A 484 -4.38 12.28 -23.42
N ALA A 485 -4.44 13.13 -22.40
CA ALA A 485 -4.40 14.59 -22.49
C ALA A 485 -3.03 15.17 -22.10
N SER A 486 -1.95 14.44 -22.39
CA SER A 486 -0.58 14.92 -22.20
C SER A 486 -0.25 16.00 -23.21
N PRO A 487 0.57 17.03 -22.86
CA PRO A 487 1.00 18.05 -23.81
C PRO A 487 1.60 17.41 -25.07
N ALA A 488 1.28 17.96 -26.25
CA ALA A 488 1.73 17.42 -27.54
C ALA A 488 3.26 17.32 -27.68
N SER A 489 4.00 18.13 -26.91
CA SER A 489 5.46 18.12 -26.84
C SER A 489 6.05 16.94 -26.06
N LYS A 490 5.23 16.14 -25.36
CA LYS A 490 5.63 15.03 -24.48
C LYS A 490 5.10 13.69 -24.99
N LEU A 491 5.62 12.60 -24.41
CA LEU A 491 5.11 11.24 -24.65
C LEU A 491 3.91 10.97 -23.72
N SER A 492 2.82 10.46 -24.29
CA SER A 492 1.65 10.00 -23.54
C SER A 492 1.85 8.60 -22.99
N ILE A 493 2.47 7.71 -23.77
CA ILE A 493 2.70 6.30 -23.43
C ILE A 493 4.16 5.97 -23.66
N ILE A 494 4.81 5.35 -22.68
CA ILE A 494 6.16 4.81 -22.79
C ILE A 494 6.17 3.37 -22.29
N CYS A 495 6.38 2.41 -23.19
CA CYS A 495 6.44 0.98 -22.89
C CYS A 495 7.78 0.36 -23.31
N VAL A 496 8.89 1.07 -23.05
CA VAL A 496 10.22 0.64 -23.50
C VAL A 496 10.65 -0.63 -22.78
N HIS A 497 11.10 -1.65 -23.54
CA HIS A 497 11.44 -3.00 -23.03
C HIS A 497 10.29 -3.74 -22.33
N ALA A 498 9.05 -3.29 -22.48
CA ALA A 498 7.90 -3.94 -21.86
C ALA A 498 7.56 -5.27 -22.54
N LYS A 499 7.05 -6.23 -21.76
CA LYS A 499 6.41 -7.45 -22.27
C LYS A 499 4.92 -7.37 -22.02
N ILE A 500 4.14 -7.34 -23.10
CA ILE A 500 2.70 -7.15 -23.03
C ILE A 500 2.05 -8.28 -23.84
N GLY A 501 1.13 -9.06 -23.25
CA GLY A 501 0.37 -10.03 -24.02
C GLY A 501 -0.51 -9.33 -25.05
N ARG A 502 -1.45 -8.51 -24.60
CA ARG A 502 -2.35 -7.76 -25.49
C ARG A 502 -2.48 -6.29 -25.09
N LEU A 503 -2.25 -5.41 -26.06
CA LEU A 503 -2.29 -3.95 -25.91
C LEU A 503 -3.49 -3.38 -26.67
N CYS A 504 -4.47 -2.84 -25.95
CA CYS A 504 -5.60 -2.11 -26.51
C CYS A 504 -5.37 -0.61 -26.35
N LEU A 505 -5.23 0.08 -27.47
CA LEU A 505 -5.06 1.54 -27.51
C LEU A 505 -6.40 2.27 -27.36
N PRO A 506 -6.40 3.56 -26.97
CA PRO A 506 -7.63 4.34 -26.89
C PRO A 506 -8.31 4.45 -28.26
N ASN A 507 -9.62 4.70 -28.26
CA ASN A 507 -10.39 5.02 -29.47
C ASN A 507 -10.42 6.54 -29.76
N THR A 508 -9.58 7.31 -29.09
CA THR A 508 -9.35 8.73 -29.38
C THR A 508 -7.85 8.97 -29.53
N PRO A 509 -7.44 9.86 -30.46
CA PRO A 509 -6.01 10.04 -30.73
C PRO A 509 -5.33 10.67 -29.51
N PRO A 510 -4.22 10.09 -29.03
CA PRO A 510 -3.45 10.69 -27.96
C PRO A 510 -2.87 12.04 -28.40
N GLN A 511 -2.85 13.01 -27.49
CA GLN A 511 -2.27 14.33 -27.77
C GLN A 511 -0.75 14.29 -27.84
N GLY A 512 -0.10 13.54 -26.93
CA GLY A 512 1.35 13.30 -26.94
C GLY A 512 1.74 12.00 -27.65
N GLY A 513 3.05 11.81 -27.87
CA GLY A 513 3.59 10.67 -28.62
C GLY A 513 3.54 9.32 -27.88
N ILE A 514 3.89 8.24 -28.58
CA ILE A 514 3.96 6.86 -28.06
C ILE A 514 5.36 6.31 -28.33
N ASP A 515 5.99 5.74 -27.30
CA ASP A 515 7.26 5.01 -27.42
C ASP A 515 7.08 3.55 -27.01
N LEU A 516 7.25 2.64 -27.97
CA LEU A 516 7.22 1.18 -27.77
C LEU A 516 8.58 0.53 -28.02
N SER A 517 9.67 1.29 -27.94
CA SER A 517 11.01 0.81 -28.29
C SER A 517 11.37 -0.47 -27.55
N ARG A 518 11.77 -1.50 -28.28
CA ARG A 518 12.17 -2.82 -27.76
C ARG A 518 11.07 -3.52 -26.94
N ALA A 519 9.81 -3.11 -27.07
CA ALA A 519 8.68 -3.81 -26.49
C ALA A 519 8.39 -5.11 -27.27
N THR A 520 8.02 -6.15 -26.53
CA THR A 520 7.52 -7.41 -27.10
C THR A 520 6.03 -7.52 -26.80
N ILE A 521 5.19 -7.48 -27.84
CA ILE A 521 3.74 -7.46 -27.70
C ILE A 521 3.14 -8.65 -28.46
N ASP A 522 2.29 -9.50 -27.86
CA ASP A 522 1.74 -10.63 -28.64
C ASP A 522 0.67 -10.13 -29.62
N THR A 523 -0.34 -9.39 -29.14
CA THR A 523 -1.43 -8.84 -29.95
C THR A 523 -1.60 -7.34 -29.71
N ILE A 524 -1.64 -6.54 -30.78
CA ILE A 524 -2.04 -5.12 -30.71
C ILE A 524 -3.44 -4.97 -31.28
N GLU A 525 -4.37 -4.45 -30.48
CA GLU A 525 -5.68 -4.02 -30.98
C GLU A 525 -5.59 -2.62 -31.58
N ASP A 526 -5.93 -2.53 -32.86
CA ASP A 526 -5.76 -1.36 -33.68
C ASP A 526 -7.07 -0.62 -33.95
N HIS A 527 -7.39 0.32 -33.07
CA HIS A 527 -8.44 1.28 -33.32
C HIS A 527 -7.98 2.33 -34.34
N ARG A 528 -8.89 2.73 -35.26
CA ARG A 528 -8.61 3.69 -36.35
C ARG A 528 -8.08 5.04 -35.84
N SER A 529 -8.52 5.42 -34.65
CA SER A 529 -8.25 6.68 -33.97
C SER A 529 -7.24 6.55 -32.82
N GLY A 530 -6.67 5.37 -32.56
CA GLY A 530 -5.84 5.14 -31.35
C GLY A 530 -4.39 5.58 -31.42
N TRP A 531 -3.98 6.17 -32.53
CA TRP A 531 -2.59 6.53 -32.80
C TRP A 531 -2.41 8.04 -32.94
N PRO A 532 -1.22 8.56 -32.60
CA PRO A 532 -0.92 9.98 -32.77
C PRO A 532 -0.95 10.37 -34.26
N ALA A 533 -1.33 11.61 -34.54
CA ALA A 533 -1.34 12.14 -35.90
C ALA A 533 0.09 12.40 -36.42
N PRO A 534 0.36 12.19 -37.73
CA PRO A 534 1.63 12.56 -38.34
C PRO A 534 1.97 14.04 -38.11
N CYS A 535 3.26 14.37 -38.01
CA CYS A 535 3.70 15.76 -37.92
C CYS A 535 3.44 16.49 -39.24
N GLU A 536 2.84 17.68 -39.19
CA GLU A 536 2.68 18.51 -40.39
C GLU A 536 3.93 19.37 -40.66
N PRO A 537 4.32 19.58 -41.93
CA PRO A 537 5.46 20.44 -42.27
C PRO A 537 5.23 21.88 -41.79
N GLY A 538 6.06 22.36 -40.85
CA GLY A 538 5.97 23.71 -40.28
C GLY A 538 5.42 23.80 -38.86
N GLU A 539 5.05 22.68 -38.25
CA GLU A 539 4.62 22.62 -36.84
C GLU A 539 5.81 22.89 -35.88
N PRO A 540 5.65 23.66 -34.78
CA PRO A 540 6.74 24.05 -33.88
C PRO A 540 7.53 22.87 -33.27
N ASP A 541 6.87 21.72 -33.10
CA ASP A 541 7.44 20.47 -32.59
C ASP A 541 7.63 19.40 -33.69
N GLY A 542 7.56 19.80 -34.97
CA GLY A 542 7.58 18.91 -36.14
C GLY A 542 8.85 18.06 -36.30
N HIS A 543 9.89 18.30 -35.49
CA HIS A 543 11.13 17.51 -35.43
C HIS A 543 11.06 16.30 -34.48
N ARG A 544 10.05 16.19 -33.59
CA ARG A 544 9.97 15.12 -32.59
C ARG A 544 9.20 13.91 -33.12
N ALA A 545 9.70 12.71 -32.82
CA ALA A 545 9.01 11.47 -33.12
C ALA A 545 7.77 11.34 -32.22
N ARG A 546 6.58 11.36 -32.83
CA ARG A 546 5.33 11.06 -32.14
C ARG A 546 5.09 9.56 -31.98
N LEU A 547 5.82 8.75 -32.73
CA LEU A 547 5.77 7.29 -32.64
C LEU A 547 7.21 6.74 -32.72
N ILE A 548 7.63 5.99 -31.71
CA ILE A 548 8.95 5.36 -31.66
C ILE A 548 8.75 3.84 -31.55
N LEU A 549 9.28 3.10 -32.53
CA LEU A 549 9.09 1.64 -32.66
C LEU A 549 10.43 0.88 -32.75
N ASP A 550 11.54 1.49 -32.34
CA ASP A 550 12.86 0.91 -32.53
C ASP A 550 13.00 -0.43 -31.79
N GLY A 551 13.10 -1.52 -32.56
CA GLY A 551 13.22 -2.88 -32.01
C GLY A 551 11.92 -3.45 -31.45
N THR A 552 10.77 -2.81 -31.66
CA THR A 552 9.46 -3.34 -31.27
C THR A 552 9.12 -4.58 -32.08
N THR A 553 8.60 -5.62 -31.44
CA THR A 553 8.13 -6.85 -32.10
C THR A 553 6.71 -7.18 -31.68
N TYR A 554 5.90 -7.63 -32.64
CA TYR A 554 4.54 -8.08 -32.37
C TYR A 554 4.07 -9.22 -33.29
N GLU A 555 3.26 -10.14 -32.75
CA GLU A 555 2.83 -11.35 -33.47
C GLU A 555 1.53 -11.16 -34.25
N ASN A 556 0.54 -10.47 -33.68
CA ASN A 556 -0.78 -10.29 -34.28
C ASN A 556 -1.26 -8.83 -34.22
N LEU A 557 -2.07 -8.45 -35.21
CA LEU A 557 -2.83 -7.20 -35.23
C LEU A 557 -4.32 -7.54 -35.29
N GLU A 558 -5.13 -6.96 -34.40
CA GLU A 558 -6.59 -7.12 -34.44
C GLU A 558 -7.24 -5.79 -34.80
N PHE A 559 -8.30 -5.83 -35.62
CA PHE A 559 -8.98 -4.65 -36.15
C PHE A 559 -10.43 -4.60 -35.65
N PRO A 560 -10.66 -4.19 -34.39
CA PRO A 560 -11.99 -4.26 -33.75
C PRO A 560 -13.04 -3.34 -34.38
N ASP A 561 -12.66 -2.22 -35.00
CA ASP A 561 -13.61 -1.24 -35.54
C ASP A 561 -14.35 -1.70 -36.82
N GLY A 562 -13.88 -2.76 -37.50
CA GLY A 562 -14.38 -3.15 -38.82
C GLY A 562 -14.19 -2.05 -39.90
N ASP A 563 -14.28 -2.41 -41.18
CA ASP A 563 -14.10 -1.48 -42.31
C ASP A 563 -15.41 -0.78 -42.74
N ASP A 564 -16.32 -0.46 -41.82
CA ASP A 564 -17.61 0.16 -42.20
C ASP A 564 -17.48 1.69 -42.38
N GLU A 565 -17.18 2.10 -43.61
CA GLU A 565 -17.12 3.50 -44.07
C GLU A 565 -18.48 4.21 -44.18
N ARG A 566 -19.53 3.75 -43.46
CA ARG A 566 -20.88 4.32 -43.62
C ARG A 566 -21.44 5.20 -42.51
N ASN A 567 -20.65 5.54 -41.48
CA ASN A 567 -21.04 6.57 -40.51
C ASN A 567 -19.93 7.59 -40.28
N GLY A 568 -19.61 8.35 -41.33
CA GLY A 568 -19.03 9.66 -41.17
C GLY A 568 -20.12 10.67 -40.81
N VAL A 569 -20.00 11.28 -39.63
CA VAL A 569 -20.66 12.54 -39.22
C VAL A 569 -22.16 12.46 -38.88
N SER A 570 -22.47 12.07 -37.63
CA SER A 570 -23.43 12.78 -36.75
C SER A 570 -23.61 12.02 -35.42
N ASP A 571 -22.92 12.45 -34.36
CA ASP A 571 -23.46 12.52 -32.99
C ASP A 571 -22.38 13.01 -32.01
N ALA A 572 -21.91 14.23 -32.29
CA ALA A 572 -21.30 15.11 -31.30
C ALA A 572 -22.21 16.32 -31.06
N ARG A 573 -23.52 16.07 -30.94
CA ARG A 573 -24.47 17.02 -30.37
C ARG A 573 -25.13 16.36 -29.17
N GLU A 574 -24.88 16.98 -28.02
CA GLU A 574 -25.79 17.10 -26.89
C GLU A 574 -26.82 15.97 -26.73
N ARG A 575 -26.54 15.04 -25.84
CA ARG A 575 -27.59 14.53 -24.96
C ARG A 575 -27.22 14.84 -23.52
N GLU A 576 -27.93 15.84 -23.03
CA GLU A 576 -28.13 16.10 -21.61
C GLU A 576 -28.51 14.81 -20.87
N TRP A 577 -27.99 14.74 -19.64
CA TRP A 577 -28.49 14.03 -18.47
C TRP A 577 -29.77 13.20 -18.63
N GLY A 578 -29.68 11.90 -18.34
CA GLY A 578 -30.86 11.06 -18.14
C GLY A 578 -30.53 9.57 -18.02
N ASP A 579 -30.50 9.10 -16.77
CA ASP A 579 -30.61 7.70 -16.31
C ASP A 579 -29.45 6.71 -16.52
N ALA A 580 -29.06 6.12 -15.39
CA ALA A 580 -27.95 5.20 -15.17
C ALA A 580 -28.04 3.88 -15.98
N PRO A 581 -26.92 3.32 -16.47
CA PRO A 581 -26.91 1.96 -16.98
C PRO A 581 -26.69 0.93 -15.87
N ARG A 582 -27.61 -0.02 -15.77
CA ARG A 582 -27.48 -1.27 -15.02
C ARG A 582 -26.24 -2.06 -15.50
N PRO A 583 -25.60 -2.88 -14.64
CA PRO A 583 -24.37 -3.60 -14.99
C PRO A 583 -24.62 -4.68 -16.06
N PRO A 584 -23.69 -4.90 -17.02
CA PRO A 584 -23.73 -6.10 -17.83
C PRO A 584 -23.27 -7.32 -17.01
N ARG A 585 -23.94 -8.43 -17.29
CA ARG A 585 -23.83 -9.72 -16.62
C ARG A 585 -22.44 -10.34 -16.71
N SER A 586 -22.07 -10.99 -15.62
CA SER A 586 -21.00 -11.99 -15.43
C SER A 586 -20.58 -12.77 -16.68
N CYS A 587 -19.28 -12.80 -16.95
CA CYS A 587 -18.64 -13.81 -17.81
C CYS A 587 -18.65 -15.17 -17.08
N PRO A 588 -19.22 -16.25 -17.64
CA PRO A 588 -18.92 -17.60 -17.19
C PRO A 588 -17.73 -18.15 -17.98
N GLY A 589 -16.75 -18.71 -17.27
CA GLY A 589 -15.72 -19.53 -17.88
C GLY A 589 -16.28 -20.89 -18.32
N GLN A 590 -15.82 -21.37 -19.48
CA GLN A 590 -15.65 -22.80 -19.79
C GLN A 590 -14.92 -22.93 -21.14
N GLY A 591 -14.02 -23.91 -21.22
CA GLY A 591 -13.11 -24.12 -22.34
C GLY A 591 -13.64 -25.00 -23.47
N MET A 592 -12.72 -25.20 -24.44
CA MET A 592 -12.81 -26.05 -25.66
C MET A 592 -13.84 -25.53 -26.70
N VAL A 593 -13.60 -25.50 -28.01
CA VAL A 593 -12.86 -26.40 -28.92
C VAL A 593 -12.41 -25.58 -30.15
N SER A 594 -11.32 -26.01 -30.77
CA SER A 594 -10.91 -25.76 -32.17
C SER A 594 -12.06 -25.44 -33.14
N GLY A 595 -11.88 -24.43 -34.00
CA GLY A 595 -12.63 -24.36 -35.25
C GLY A 595 -12.92 -22.95 -35.77
N VAL A 596 -12.31 -22.65 -36.92
CA VAL A 596 -12.75 -21.67 -37.92
C VAL A 596 -12.48 -20.20 -37.58
N VAL A 597 -11.32 -19.73 -38.06
CA VAL A 597 -11.13 -18.32 -38.46
C VAL A 597 -12.26 -17.98 -39.43
N ALA A 598 -13.23 -17.19 -38.98
CA ALA A 598 -14.24 -16.63 -39.87
C ALA A 598 -13.51 -15.73 -40.88
N LYS A 599 -13.29 -16.26 -42.09
CA LYS A 599 -12.91 -15.47 -43.26
C LYS A 599 -13.99 -14.42 -43.47
N SER A 600 -13.68 -13.16 -43.17
CA SER A 600 -14.50 -12.03 -43.57
C SER A 600 -14.59 -12.00 -45.12
N PRO A 601 -15.77 -11.75 -45.70
CA PRO A 601 -15.97 -11.79 -47.15
C PRO A 601 -15.24 -10.64 -47.87
N PRO A 602 -14.85 -10.83 -49.14
CA PRO A 602 -14.08 -9.83 -49.88
C PRO A 602 -15.01 -8.80 -50.53
N GLY A 603 -15.03 -7.58 -50.03
CA GLY A 603 -15.76 -6.50 -50.70
C GLY A 603 -15.69 -5.15 -50.01
N LEU A 604 -15.01 -4.20 -50.66
CA LEU A 604 -14.90 -2.75 -50.38
C LEU A 604 -13.91 -2.37 -49.28
N ARG A 605 -12.63 -2.41 -49.67
CA ARG A 605 -11.43 -2.14 -48.88
C ARG A 605 -11.09 -0.65 -48.89
N GLY A 606 -11.25 0.04 -47.76
CA GLY A 606 -10.33 1.12 -47.41
C GLY A 606 -9.01 0.46 -47.04
N GLU A 607 -8.08 0.35 -47.99
CA GLU A 607 -6.97 -0.60 -47.92
C GLU A 607 -6.17 -0.48 -46.60
N ILE A 608 -6.09 -1.58 -45.82
CA ILE A 608 -5.40 -1.66 -44.52
C ILE A 608 -3.99 -1.07 -44.59
N TRP A 609 -3.31 -1.29 -45.73
CA TRP A 609 -1.98 -0.74 -45.95
C TRP A 609 -1.94 0.80 -45.93
N GLN A 610 -2.95 1.52 -46.42
CA GLN A 610 -2.96 3.00 -46.44
C GLN A 610 -2.99 3.56 -45.02
N ARG A 611 -3.82 2.96 -44.15
CA ARG A 611 -3.89 3.30 -42.72
C ARG A 611 -2.55 3.06 -42.03
N ARG A 612 -1.94 1.92 -42.31
CA ARG A 612 -0.67 1.54 -41.68
C ARG A 612 0.54 2.32 -42.19
N VAL A 613 0.55 2.71 -43.45
CA VAL A 613 1.54 3.63 -43.98
C VAL A 613 1.40 4.99 -43.28
N ARG A 614 0.18 5.53 -43.14
CA ARG A 614 -0.06 6.78 -42.38
C ARG A 614 0.40 6.69 -40.93
N TRP A 615 0.13 5.56 -40.27
CA TRP A 615 0.65 5.25 -38.94
C TRP A 615 2.18 5.27 -38.89
N LEU A 616 2.86 4.57 -39.81
CA LEU A 616 4.33 4.58 -39.91
C LEU A 616 4.89 5.97 -40.25
N MET A 617 4.15 6.85 -40.94
CA MET A 617 4.56 8.24 -41.16
C MET A 617 4.51 9.10 -39.89
N SER A 618 3.98 8.59 -38.78
CA SER A 618 4.00 9.30 -37.49
C SER A 618 5.34 9.16 -36.74
N GLN A 619 6.30 8.45 -37.32
CA GLN A 619 7.70 8.37 -36.86
C GLN A 619 8.42 9.72 -37.03
N GLY A 620 9.57 9.87 -36.36
CA GLY A 620 10.34 11.11 -36.42
C GLY A 620 10.87 11.43 -37.83
N PRO A 621 11.01 12.72 -38.22
CA PRO A 621 11.52 13.10 -39.54
C PRO A 621 12.92 12.55 -39.84
N ASP A 622 13.77 12.45 -38.81
CA ASP A 622 15.11 11.87 -38.93
C ASP A 622 15.06 10.38 -39.31
N GLU A 623 14.13 9.62 -38.71
CA GLU A 623 13.93 8.19 -38.97
C GLU A 623 13.25 7.93 -40.33
N LEU A 624 12.60 8.94 -40.91
CA LEU A 624 11.91 8.85 -42.20
C LEU A 624 12.75 9.37 -43.37
N HIS A 625 13.60 10.38 -43.15
CA HIS A 625 14.26 11.12 -44.24
C HIS A 625 15.79 11.13 -44.18
N HIS A 626 16.40 11.10 -43.00
CA HIS A 626 17.86 11.24 -42.85
C HIS A 626 18.57 9.90 -42.56
N ARG A 627 18.01 9.08 -41.66
CA ARG A 627 18.49 7.72 -41.34
C ARG A 627 17.31 6.76 -41.34
N PHE A 628 16.84 6.42 -42.55
CA PHE A 628 15.69 5.55 -42.72
C PHE A 628 15.82 4.24 -41.93
N ASN A 629 14.95 4.01 -40.95
CA ASN A 629 14.92 2.76 -40.19
C ASN A 629 13.97 1.74 -40.87
N PRO A 630 14.48 0.66 -41.46
CA PRO A 630 13.64 -0.33 -42.15
C PRO A 630 12.96 -1.31 -41.19
N GLN A 631 13.34 -1.37 -39.91
CA GLN A 631 12.88 -2.42 -38.99
C GLN A 631 11.36 -2.37 -38.73
N PRO A 632 10.74 -1.22 -38.40
CA PRO A 632 9.28 -1.17 -38.16
C PRO A 632 8.46 -1.59 -39.38
N TRP A 633 8.90 -1.19 -40.57
CA TRP A 633 8.27 -1.56 -41.84
C TRP A 633 8.37 -3.07 -42.12
N LYS A 634 9.54 -3.67 -41.91
CA LYS A 634 9.75 -5.13 -42.08
C LYS A 634 8.95 -5.95 -41.08
N GLN A 635 8.80 -5.46 -39.84
CA GLN A 635 7.98 -6.13 -38.83
C GLN A 635 6.52 -6.17 -39.28
N LEU A 636 5.96 -5.03 -39.70
CA LEU A 636 4.59 -4.94 -40.19
C LEU A 636 4.35 -5.85 -41.41
N GLU A 637 5.27 -5.83 -42.38
CA GLU A 637 5.24 -6.70 -43.58
C GLU A 637 5.13 -8.19 -43.17
N ARG A 638 6.00 -8.63 -42.25
CA ARG A 638 6.01 -10.02 -41.76
C ARG A 638 4.71 -10.40 -41.04
N THR A 639 4.22 -9.51 -40.18
CA THR A 639 2.98 -9.75 -39.42
C THR A 639 1.77 -9.85 -40.36
N LEU A 640 1.65 -8.94 -41.34
CA LEU A 640 0.55 -8.98 -42.32
C LEU A 640 0.59 -10.24 -43.20
N VAL A 641 1.78 -10.68 -43.63
CA VAL A 641 1.93 -11.95 -44.35
C VAL A 641 1.48 -13.13 -43.50
N LYS A 642 1.93 -13.21 -42.23
CA LYS A 642 1.49 -14.27 -41.29
C LYS A 642 -0.03 -14.30 -41.11
N MET A 643 -0.67 -13.15 -41.13
CA MET A 643 -2.12 -13.01 -40.98
C MET A 643 -2.92 -13.26 -42.27
N GLY A 644 -2.25 -13.45 -43.42
CA GLY A 644 -2.90 -13.70 -44.72
C GLY A 644 -3.21 -12.44 -45.56
N TYR A 645 -2.75 -11.25 -45.15
CA TYR A 645 -2.91 -9.99 -45.88
C TYR A 645 -1.76 -9.73 -46.87
N GLU A 646 -1.52 -10.69 -47.78
CA GLU A 646 -0.36 -10.65 -48.70
C GLU A 646 -0.40 -9.47 -49.69
N GLN A 647 -1.58 -9.01 -50.09
CA GLN A 647 -1.71 -7.86 -50.98
C GLN A 647 -1.29 -6.57 -50.26
N ASP A 648 -1.81 -6.33 -49.05
CA ASP A 648 -1.46 -5.17 -48.23
C ASP A 648 0.04 -5.16 -47.84
N ALA A 649 0.59 -6.32 -47.49
CA ALA A 649 2.02 -6.45 -47.19
C ALA A 649 2.92 -6.06 -48.38
N ARG A 650 2.51 -6.41 -49.62
CA ARG A 650 3.23 -5.99 -50.84
C ARG A 650 3.21 -4.47 -51.03
N HIS A 651 2.07 -3.83 -50.80
CA HIS A 651 1.98 -2.37 -50.88
C HIS A 651 2.92 -1.69 -49.86
N ILE A 652 2.96 -2.18 -48.62
CA ILE A 652 3.88 -1.68 -47.58
C ILE A 652 5.34 -1.91 -47.97
N ALA A 653 5.67 -3.05 -48.57
CA ALA A 653 7.03 -3.33 -49.03
C ALA A 653 7.47 -2.35 -50.15
N VAL A 654 6.58 -2.02 -51.10
CA VAL A 654 6.83 -1.03 -52.16
C VAL A 654 7.07 0.36 -51.56
N GLU A 655 6.23 0.79 -50.61
CA GLU A 655 6.40 2.08 -49.92
C GLU A 655 7.69 2.14 -49.09
N ARG A 656 8.04 1.05 -48.38
CA ARG A 656 9.33 0.92 -47.67
C ARG A 656 10.50 1.14 -48.62
N HIS A 657 10.49 0.50 -49.80
CA HIS A 657 11.55 0.69 -50.80
C HIS A 657 11.55 2.11 -51.38
N ALA A 658 10.38 2.72 -51.58
CA ALA A 658 10.28 4.11 -52.01
C ALA A 658 10.91 5.08 -50.99
N MET A 659 10.69 4.86 -49.70
CA MET A 659 11.31 5.65 -48.63
C MET A 659 12.82 5.41 -48.53
N GLN A 660 13.25 4.16 -48.59
CA GLN A 660 14.67 3.81 -48.56
C GLN A 660 15.44 4.47 -49.72
N ARG A 661 14.83 4.59 -50.91
CA ARG A 661 15.42 5.35 -52.03
C ARG A 661 15.50 6.85 -51.78
N ARG A 662 14.48 7.45 -51.14
CA ARG A 662 14.47 8.89 -50.86
C ARG A 662 15.56 9.26 -49.85
N ALA A 663 15.87 8.35 -48.93
CA ALA A 663 16.95 8.50 -47.96
C ALA A 663 18.35 8.11 -48.50
N ASP A 664 18.46 7.47 -49.67
CA ASP A 664 19.76 7.10 -50.26
C ASP A 664 20.44 8.33 -50.91
N HIS A 665 21.64 8.65 -50.43
CA HIS A 665 22.45 9.77 -50.91
C HIS A 665 23.26 9.45 -52.18
N HIS A 666 23.36 8.18 -52.59
CA HIS A 666 24.11 7.80 -53.79
C HIS A 666 23.27 7.91 -55.08
N GLY A 667 23.54 8.92 -55.90
CA GLY A 667 22.77 9.25 -57.11
C GLY A 667 22.56 8.09 -58.11
N LEU A 668 23.59 7.28 -58.39
CA LEU A 668 23.49 6.13 -59.31
C LEU A 668 22.56 5.03 -58.78
N ARG A 669 22.66 4.68 -57.49
CA ARG A 669 21.80 3.68 -56.84
C ARG A 669 20.36 4.15 -56.77
N ARG A 670 20.15 5.44 -56.47
CA ARG A 670 18.82 6.06 -56.46
C ARG A 670 18.13 6.01 -57.83
N SER A 671 18.86 6.33 -58.91
CA SER A 671 18.35 6.28 -60.29
C SER A 671 18.06 4.85 -60.76
N PHE A 672 18.94 3.91 -60.46
CA PHE A 672 18.72 2.49 -60.78
C PHE A 672 17.51 1.94 -60.03
N SER A 673 17.37 2.29 -58.75
CA SER A 673 16.23 1.87 -57.94
C SER A 673 14.93 2.58 -58.38
N LEU A 674 15.00 3.79 -58.94
CA LEU A 674 13.86 4.45 -59.61
C LEU A 674 13.41 3.68 -60.86
N LEU A 675 14.36 3.23 -61.68
CA LEU A 675 14.06 2.39 -62.84
C LEU A 675 13.34 1.10 -62.43
N LEU A 676 13.80 0.44 -61.36
CA LEU A 676 13.15 -0.77 -60.81
C LEU A 676 11.72 -0.51 -60.30
N HIS A 677 11.46 0.66 -59.74
CA HIS A 677 10.11 1.06 -59.36
C HIS A 677 9.19 1.22 -60.57
N ILE A 678 9.65 1.94 -61.61
CA ILE A 678 8.88 2.19 -62.83
C ILE A 678 8.57 0.89 -63.59
N LEU A 679 9.58 0.02 -63.72
CA LEU A 679 9.46 -1.20 -64.53
C LEU A 679 8.70 -2.32 -63.82
N ALA A 680 8.89 -2.51 -62.50
CA ALA A 680 8.46 -3.73 -61.81
C ALA A 680 7.93 -3.54 -60.38
N ASP A 681 7.73 -2.30 -59.89
CA ASP A 681 7.48 -2.01 -58.48
C ASP A 681 8.47 -2.75 -57.56
N TYR A 682 9.77 -2.71 -57.88
CA TYR A 682 10.83 -3.47 -57.18
C TYR A 682 10.68 -5.00 -57.22
N GLY A 683 9.94 -5.54 -58.19
CA GLY A 683 9.71 -6.97 -58.37
C GLY A 683 8.39 -7.47 -57.78
N PHE A 684 7.58 -6.60 -57.19
CA PHE A 684 6.29 -6.99 -56.60
C PHE A 684 5.12 -7.02 -57.61
N ASN A 685 5.30 -6.46 -58.82
CA ASN A 685 4.28 -6.44 -59.87
C ASN A 685 4.84 -6.87 -61.26
N PRO A 686 4.84 -8.18 -61.58
CA PRO A 686 5.39 -8.67 -62.85
C PRO A 686 4.60 -8.23 -64.09
N TRP A 687 3.32 -7.87 -63.95
CA TRP A 687 2.49 -7.40 -65.07
C TRP A 687 2.90 -6.02 -65.58
N LYS A 688 3.44 -5.15 -64.71
CA LYS A 688 4.05 -3.89 -65.17
C LYS A 688 5.24 -4.14 -66.09
N THR A 689 6.07 -5.14 -65.77
CA THR A 689 7.22 -5.52 -66.59
C THR A 689 6.77 -6.01 -67.96
N VAL A 690 5.72 -6.84 -68.01
CA VAL A 690 5.11 -7.31 -69.25
C VAL A 690 4.54 -6.14 -70.07
N GLY A 691 3.85 -5.20 -69.41
CA GLY A 691 3.33 -3.98 -70.05
C GLY A 691 4.42 -3.11 -70.67
N TRP A 692 5.52 -2.85 -69.94
CA TRP A 692 6.68 -2.13 -70.48
C TRP A 692 7.38 -2.87 -71.60
N SER A 693 7.45 -4.20 -71.52
CA SER A 693 8.02 -5.04 -72.58
C SER A 693 7.17 -4.96 -73.84
N LEU A 694 5.84 -5.03 -73.72
CA LEU A 694 4.90 -4.83 -74.82
C LEU A 694 4.98 -3.42 -75.41
N ALA A 695 5.01 -2.38 -74.57
CA ALA A 695 5.16 -1.00 -75.01
C ALA A 695 6.49 -0.79 -75.76
N MET A 696 7.57 -1.40 -75.28
CA MET A 696 8.87 -1.35 -75.93
C MET A 696 8.89 -2.13 -77.25
N ILE A 697 8.24 -3.31 -77.31
CA ILE A 697 8.06 -4.07 -78.55
C ILE A 697 7.26 -3.25 -79.58
N LEU A 698 6.17 -2.61 -79.16
CA LEU A 698 5.34 -1.77 -80.02
C LEU A 698 6.10 -0.51 -80.49
N LEU A 699 6.88 0.13 -79.60
CA LEU A 699 7.73 1.27 -79.93
C LEU A 699 8.82 0.88 -80.94
N CYS A 700 9.54 -0.22 -80.70
CA CYS A 700 10.56 -0.73 -81.62
C CYS A 700 9.95 -1.16 -82.95
N GLY A 701 8.78 -1.81 -82.94
CA GLY A 701 8.04 -2.16 -84.15
C GLY A 701 7.62 -0.93 -84.96
N PHE A 702 7.14 0.12 -84.29
CA PHE A 702 6.79 1.40 -84.91
C PHE A 702 8.02 2.11 -85.50
N LEU A 703 9.12 2.20 -84.75
CA LEU A 703 10.38 2.77 -85.24
C LEU A 703 10.92 2.00 -86.46
N PHE A 704 10.88 0.67 -86.41
CA PHE A 704 11.32 -0.18 -87.52
C PHE A 704 10.44 -0.01 -88.76
N ALA A 705 9.12 0.08 -88.61
CA ALA A 705 8.20 0.38 -89.70
C ALA A 705 8.41 1.79 -90.29
N SER A 706 8.77 2.77 -89.45
CA SER A 706 9.05 4.15 -89.88
C SER A 706 10.40 4.31 -90.59
N MET A 707 11.39 3.45 -90.27
CA MET A 707 12.71 3.43 -90.93
C MET A 707 12.77 2.50 -92.16
N GLY A 708 11.93 1.46 -92.21
CA GLY A 708 11.85 0.50 -93.32
C GLY A 708 11.14 1.01 -94.58
N GLY A 709 10.68 2.28 -94.59
CA GLY A 709 10.04 2.91 -95.73
C GLY A 709 11.00 3.43 -96.82
N CYS A 710 12.31 3.20 -96.73
CA CYS A 710 13.29 3.71 -97.70
C CYS A 710 14.37 2.66 -98.06
N GLY A 711 14.16 1.95 -99.19
CA GLY A 711 15.15 1.16 -99.96
C GLY A 711 15.59 -0.15 -99.28
N TRP A 712 15.65 -1.31 -99.93
CA TRP A 712 16.23 -1.60 -101.24
C TRP A 712 15.53 -2.82 -101.86
N ASN A 713 15.24 -2.71 -103.15
CA ASN A 713 14.67 -3.75 -103.99
C ASN A 713 15.79 -4.17 -104.98
N CYS A 714 16.35 -5.37 -104.86
CA CYS A 714 17.25 -5.95 -105.85
C CYS A 714 17.03 -7.46 -105.98
N THR A 715 16.29 -7.81 -107.03
CA THR A 715 16.23 -9.10 -107.74
C THR A 715 17.59 -9.49 -108.34
N ILE A 716 17.91 -10.80 -108.34
CA ILE A 716 18.66 -11.62 -109.33
C ILE A 716 18.56 -13.09 -108.84
N GLN A 717 17.88 -14.05 -109.49
CA GLN A 717 18.08 -14.79 -110.76
C GLN A 717 18.81 -16.14 -110.59
N ASP A 718 18.21 -17.19 -111.16
CA ASP A 718 18.55 -18.61 -111.13
C ASP A 718 19.96 -18.98 -111.61
N GLY A 719 20.49 -20.11 -111.12
CA GLY A 719 21.72 -20.71 -111.65
C GLY A 719 22.26 -21.94 -110.90
N SER A 720 21.80 -23.12 -111.33
CA SER A 720 22.61 -24.34 -111.59
C SER A 720 23.72 -24.80 -110.63
N SER A 721 23.48 -26.00 -110.07
CA SER A 721 24.21 -27.26 -110.39
C SER A 721 25.41 -27.74 -109.54
N VAL A 722 25.39 -29.07 -109.31
CA VAL A 722 26.47 -30.06 -109.08
C VAL A 722 27.23 -29.92 -107.74
N GLY A 723 27.43 -30.93 -106.90
CA GLY A 723 27.37 -32.38 -107.04
C GLY A 723 28.64 -32.98 -106.43
N ASP A 724 28.45 -33.96 -105.55
CA ASP A 724 29.26 -35.17 -105.39
C ASP A 724 30.79 -35.12 -105.14
N PHE A 725 31.14 -35.80 -104.03
CA PHE A 725 32.12 -36.88 -103.93
C PHE A 725 33.62 -36.62 -103.64
N PHE A 726 34.12 -37.54 -102.81
CA PHE A 726 35.50 -37.88 -102.42
C PHE A 726 36.25 -36.90 -101.51
N ALA A 727 37.22 -37.28 -100.69
CA ALA A 727 37.62 -38.49 -99.96
C ALA A 727 38.98 -38.12 -99.32
N VAL A 728 39.36 -38.86 -98.26
CA VAL A 728 40.75 -39.05 -97.80
C VAL A 728 41.43 -37.85 -97.09
N GLY A 729 41.71 -38.07 -95.79
CA GLY A 729 43.12 -38.23 -95.40
C GLY A 729 43.71 -37.25 -94.37
N ALA A 730 43.99 -37.82 -93.18
CA ALA A 730 45.03 -37.45 -92.20
C ALA A 730 44.87 -36.10 -91.47
N GLY A 731 44.86 -36.00 -90.14
CA GLY A 731 45.52 -36.76 -89.07
C GLY A 731 46.30 -35.73 -88.24
N ASN A 732 46.01 -35.47 -86.96
CA ASN A 732 46.46 -36.26 -85.80
C ASN A 732 45.78 -35.69 -84.53
N VAL A 733 45.12 -36.46 -83.64
CA VAL A 733 45.64 -37.43 -82.64
C VAL A 733 46.12 -36.71 -81.35
N PHE A 734 45.74 -37.04 -80.11
CA PHE A 734 44.97 -38.15 -79.51
C PHE A 734 44.48 -37.71 -78.09
N TYR A 735 43.22 -38.01 -77.71
CA TYR A 735 42.75 -38.97 -76.67
C TYR A 735 42.82 -38.49 -75.20
N ASP A 736 41.86 -38.77 -74.30
CA ASP A 736 40.57 -39.45 -74.44
C ASP A 736 39.70 -39.15 -73.20
N ALA A 737 38.40 -39.15 -73.40
CA ALA A 737 37.40 -39.49 -72.39
C ALA A 737 36.95 -40.95 -72.69
N PRO A 738 35.79 -41.52 -72.29
CA PRO A 738 34.75 -41.04 -71.38
C PRO A 738 34.04 -42.13 -70.53
N ALA A 739 33.07 -41.63 -69.75
CA ALA A 739 31.70 -42.13 -69.54
C ALA A 739 31.40 -43.46 -68.81
N GLN A 740 30.53 -43.29 -67.79
CA GLN A 740 29.27 -44.01 -67.51
C GLN A 740 29.34 -45.55 -67.36
N LYS A 741 28.75 -46.21 -66.36
CA LYS A 741 27.44 -46.03 -65.71
C LYS A 741 27.34 -47.11 -64.59
N THR A 742 26.37 -46.93 -63.70
CA THR A 742 25.63 -47.98 -62.93
C THR A 742 26.29 -48.73 -61.75
N TYR A 743 25.65 -48.55 -60.58
CA TYR A 743 25.44 -49.39 -59.38
C TYR A 743 25.48 -50.93 -59.60
N PRO A 744 25.75 -51.80 -58.58
CA PRO A 744 24.91 -51.89 -57.36
C PRO A 744 25.54 -52.42 -56.03
N SER A 745 24.63 -52.42 -55.04
CA SER A 745 24.53 -52.99 -53.69
C SER A 745 25.50 -54.07 -53.14
N SER A 746 25.80 -53.86 -51.85
CA SER A 746 25.69 -54.77 -50.68
C SER A 746 26.70 -55.91 -50.44
N THR A 747 27.24 -55.88 -49.22
CA THR A 747 27.20 -56.89 -48.12
C THR A 747 28.56 -57.38 -47.62
N ALA A 748 28.71 -57.32 -46.27
CA ALA A 748 29.51 -58.14 -45.35
C ALA A 748 31.00 -58.40 -45.67
N GLY A 749 31.95 -58.33 -44.75
CA GLY A 749 31.91 -58.36 -43.29
C GLY A 749 33.16 -59.09 -42.81
N SER A 750 33.67 -58.70 -41.63
CA SER A 750 34.60 -59.47 -40.79
C SER A 750 36.04 -59.64 -41.34
N ILE A 751 37.12 -59.87 -40.60
CA ILE A 751 37.51 -59.89 -39.17
C ILE A 751 39.02 -60.23 -39.23
N ARG A 752 39.84 -59.73 -38.26
CA ARG A 752 41.18 -60.23 -37.85
C ARG A 752 42.34 -60.08 -38.86
N SER A 753 43.61 -59.88 -38.47
CA SER A 753 44.30 -59.88 -37.18
C SER A 753 45.81 -59.60 -37.37
N ILE A 754 46.44 -58.89 -36.41
CA ILE A 754 47.66 -59.29 -35.63
C ILE A 754 48.97 -59.53 -36.45
N SER A 755 50.19 -59.09 -36.08
CA SER A 755 50.77 -58.35 -34.95
C SER A 755 52.24 -57.98 -35.23
N SER A 756 52.75 -57.04 -34.39
CA SER A 756 54.11 -56.91 -33.82
C SER A 756 55.28 -56.60 -34.77
N SER A 757 56.08 -55.55 -34.54
CA SER A 757 56.98 -55.41 -33.38
C SER A 757 57.65 -54.01 -33.27
N HIS A 758 57.69 -53.48 -32.03
CA HIS A 758 58.66 -52.59 -31.30
C HIS A 758 59.64 -51.56 -31.97
N PRO A 759 60.28 -50.61 -31.23
CA PRO A 759 60.01 -50.02 -29.88
C PRO A 759 60.19 -48.46 -29.71
N GLN A 760 59.52 -47.88 -28.67
CA GLN A 760 59.86 -46.85 -27.61
C GLN A 760 60.93 -45.72 -27.81
N PRO A 761 61.02 -44.65 -26.94
CA PRO A 761 60.08 -44.13 -25.90
C PRO A 761 59.88 -42.58 -25.89
N TRP A 762 58.93 -42.06 -25.09
CA TRP A 762 59.15 -41.17 -23.92
C TRP A 762 57.84 -40.93 -23.14
N ASN A 763 57.98 -40.92 -21.80
CA ASN A 763 56.99 -40.92 -20.71
C ASN A 763 56.18 -39.61 -20.62
N GLY A 764 55.01 -39.51 -19.97
CA GLY A 764 54.24 -40.47 -19.20
C GLY A 764 53.24 -39.75 -18.28
N ARG A 765 51.95 -40.12 -18.44
CA ARG A 765 50.94 -40.40 -17.39
C ARG A 765 50.47 -39.27 -16.46
N PHE A 766 49.21 -39.14 -16.03
CA PHE A 766 47.86 -39.70 -16.25
C PHE A 766 47.05 -39.26 -14.98
N LEU A 767 45.73 -39.18 -14.85
CA LEU A 767 44.55 -39.47 -15.67
C LEU A 767 43.36 -38.74 -15.00
N ALA A 768 42.38 -38.33 -15.81
CA ALA A 768 40.99 -38.09 -15.42
C ALA A 768 40.30 -39.45 -15.08
N ALA A 769 39.03 -39.64 -14.71
CA ALA A 769 37.78 -38.89 -14.73
C ALA A 769 36.73 -39.75 -13.98
N ALA A 770 35.58 -39.13 -13.64
CA ALA A 770 34.24 -39.74 -13.55
C ALA A 770 33.98 -40.74 -12.39
N GLN A 771 32.80 -40.93 -11.80
CA GLN A 771 31.44 -40.42 -11.96
C GLN A 771 30.60 -40.92 -10.75
N ARG A 772 29.48 -40.24 -10.47
CA ARG A 772 28.21 -40.69 -9.82
C ARG A 772 28.06 -40.74 -8.28
N VAL A 773 27.09 -39.91 -7.85
CA VAL A 773 25.92 -40.17 -6.96
C VAL A 773 26.17 -40.72 -5.54
N ALA A 774 25.93 -39.86 -4.53
CA ALA A 774 25.14 -40.16 -3.32
C ALA A 774 24.91 -38.89 -2.47
N VAL A 775 23.69 -38.72 -1.97
CA VAL A 775 23.22 -37.86 -0.86
C VAL A 775 22.53 -38.84 0.12
N PRO A 776 22.36 -38.65 1.45
CA PRO A 776 22.69 -37.52 2.35
C PRO A 776 23.49 -37.93 3.64
N ASP A 777 23.88 -36.93 4.44
CA ASP A 777 23.35 -36.71 5.82
C ASP A 777 24.37 -36.37 6.93
N HIS A 778 23.94 -35.37 7.71
CA HIS A 778 24.18 -35.08 9.13
C HIS A 778 25.53 -34.60 9.73
N ARG A 779 25.38 -33.45 10.42
CA ARG A 779 25.93 -33.05 11.75
C ARG A 779 27.43 -32.75 11.80
N ASP A 780 27.98 -31.91 12.67
CA ASP A 780 27.53 -30.91 13.65
C ASP A 780 28.86 -30.28 14.12
N ARG A 781 28.93 -28.96 14.27
CA ARG A 781 29.46 -28.24 15.45
C ARG A 781 30.09 -26.89 15.10
N ALA A 782 29.44 -25.88 15.67
CA ALA A 782 29.97 -24.59 16.04
C ALA A 782 31.25 -24.70 16.90
N VAL A 783 32.04 -23.61 16.94
CA VAL A 783 32.36 -22.86 18.18
C VAL A 783 33.21 -21.61 17.87
N ARG A 784 32.59 -20.46 18.16
CA ARG A 784 33.06 -19.24 18.87
C ARG A 784 34.35 -18.49 18.45
N ARG A 785 34.09 -17.18 18.27
CA ARG A 785 34.73 -15.97 18.85
C ARG A 785 36.24 -15.78 18.67
N CYS A 786 36.60 -14.63 18.09
CA CYS A 786 37.34 -13.55 18.80
C CYS A 786 37.19 -12.21 18.05
N LEU A 787 36.72 -11.19 18.77
CA LEU A 787 37.01 -9.75 18.62
C LEU A 787 38.33 -9.48 19.41
N PRO A 788 39.13 -8.42 19.16
CA PRO A 788 38.73 -7.05 19.54
C PRO A 788 39.35 -5.82 18.79
N CYS A 789 38.74 -4.64 19.04
CA CYS A 789 39.30 -3.25 19.11
C CYS A 789 39.90 -2.60 17.84
N ARG A 790 39.75 -1.29 17.52
CA ARG A 790 39.46 -0.05 18.28
C ARG A 790 39.21 1.14 17.31
N ALA A 791 38.33 2.09 17.71
CA ALA A 791 38.38 3.58 17.63
C ALA A 791 38.76 4.31 16.31
N LEU A 792 38.31 5.52 15.91
CA LEU A 792 37.51 6.65 16.44
C LEU A 792 37.32 7.62 15.25
N GLY A 793 36.23 8.42 15.20
CA GLY A 793 36.15 9.54 14.24
C GLY A 793 34.76 10.14 14.06
N VAL A 794 34.42 11.10 14.93
CA VAL A 794 33.21 11.93 14.92
C VAL A 794 33.39 13.08 13.91
N GLY A 795 32.33 13.41 13.15
CA GLY A 795 32.29 14.59 12.29
C GLY A 795 30.86 15.12 12.12
N VAL A 796 30.47 16.05 13.00
CA VAL A 796 29.22 16.81 12.98
C VAL A 796 29.42 18.02 12.05
N CYS A 797 28.56 18.20 11.05
CA CYS A 797 28.45 19.46 10.30
C CYS A 797 27.18 20.19 10.72
N ARG A 798 27.34 21.27 11.48
CA ARG A 798 26.40 22.39 11.57
C ARG A 798 26.91 23.48 10.64
N THR A 799 26.05 23.98 9.76
CA THR A 799 26.22 25.27 9.08
C THR A 799 25.12 26.20 9.57
N ALA A 800 25.55 27.30 10.17
CA ALA A 800 24.77 28.50 10.43
C ALA A 800 25.31 29.63 9.55
N ASP A 801 24.53 30.72 9.48
CA ASP A 801 24.76 32.04 8.82
C ASP A 801 24.19 32.13 7.38
N ALA A 802 23.45 33.16 6.96
CA ALA A 802 23.09 34.46 7.54
C ALA A 802 21.82 35.02 6.85
N GLY A 803 21.09 35.93 7.52
CA GLY A 803 20.00 36.74 6.94
C GLY A 803 18.90 37.07 7.92
#